data_AF-A0A9L0SNN5-F1
#
_entry.id   AF-A0A9L0SNN5-F1
#
_cell.length_a   1.000
_cell.length_b   1.000
_cell.length_c   1.000
_cell.angle_alpha   90.00
_cell.angle_beta   90.00
_cell.angle_gamma   90.00
#
_symmetry.space_group_name_H-M   'P 1'
#
loop_
_entity.id
_entity.type
_entity.pdbx_description
1 polymer ?
#
loop_
_entity_poly.entity_id
_entity_poly.type
_entity_poly.pdbx_seq_one_letter_code
_entity_poly.pdbx_strand_id
1 'polypeptide(L)'
;MKNKRSPKTELRCPPGIQIIKPIVTAPDLEEERYLSVDSSHTCFLWYYKVINFVHNLTQVIVIWIYDPENADPSELLWNANEPSLNSIILTKQLATLGQTPIIYTILRRKVYFPHTRMKNGTWHISVPMTAGDMLKEIRGNQVAFQDCFIADFLFLLTVPLLTIPEIPGSLPISSPRGSQLMADWYDCVLSFVVVVADMETFQTNDSFRTWTRVRVPPNILTDDERHSVSDMNLSQDGIFFLINGILYVKSFHEFTRLGRNVDLPDGGIIGITSRKWCWVRYLMKAKRGRSSMAIWTENEVYLGYTGLKFVKIITTENLKKLLNISPATTLTIHNVEYTAHPLELALLLNYCVTCTVSKKVYLVIYNEDSKEWAHQDFALDVAIDSFLIPRFLYSAMPEFILWDKHRIYYYYHNLTITGVLQTPTESGNLSRLSDNSIIHDVFTDYFGNIVVKMENNIMFYFKINIRDAVKLHLWTNSTIKSVTSMNAWGQVYLIYVFENGTIHPQEYPLKLEAESIAFQRKEKCPYIAFHNNIFTVFYFLDKGQNLSVWAQIVYPENVGLYIIVESYGPKILEQKEQVHYEIASGYCTKTMTVTFSQNVNYEAVDDYFKLQHQNTGLLLVQIRPSEYARTCPRSQNVFQVAVGCDGNKFIAVKGSFLRNRPSKNLRVRYNWKEYGCPLRLDFREKFHPLLQLYDDNGFVEDVGVNFIVWEIHGRDDYTFNNTMKKSGCLNEAQTWKSMTTLNKHLPLEDAWGPENYKHCFSYAIGKPGDLNQPYEIINKSNHNHLVWPVDHSGMYVFRVKILDPNYSFCNLTAIFAIETFGVIPSPSVYLVASLLFLLTLLFFSVLVLSYFHYMRIYKRYIYAPLHKPERKQKTN
;
A
#
# COMPACT_ATOMS: atom_id res chain seq x y z
N MET A 1 42.18 -36.01 -0.98
CA MET A 1 42.82 -34.69 -1.17
C MET A 1 42.13 -33.99 -2.33
N LYS A 2 41.44 -32.86 -2.11
CA LYS A 2 40.83 -32.08 -3.20
C LYS A 2 41.93 -31.33 -3.96
N ASN A 3 41.84 -31.34 -5.29
CA ASN A 3 42.82 -30.68 -6.16
C ASN A 3 42.79 -29.16 -5.92
N LYS A 4 43.80 -28.62 -5.21
CA LYS A 4 43.94 -27.18 -4.95
C LYS A 4 44.15 -26.34 -6.22
N ARG A 5 44.43 -26.97 -7.37
CA ARG A 5 44.56 -26.31 -8.68
C ARG A 5 43.26 -26.33 -9.49
N SER A 6 42.18 -26.92 -8.97
CA SER A 6 40.89 -26.88 -9.64
C SER A 6 40.32 -25.45 -9.63
N PRO A 7 39.79 -24.93 -10.76
CA PRO A 7 39.12 -23.63 -10.79
C PRO A 7 37.85 -23.60 -9.91
N LYS A 8 37.34 -24.78 -9.52
CA LYS A 8 36.30 -24.94 -8.52
C LYS A 8 36.87 -25.70 -7.32
N THR A 9 36.89 -25.08 -6.15
CA THR A 9 37.32 -25.70 -4.90
C THR A 9 36.23 -25.58 -3.84
N GLU A 10 36.10 -26.59 -3.00
CA GLU A 10 35.18 -26.56 -1.85
C GLU A 10 36.02 -26.30 -0.60
N LEU A 11 35.69 -25.22 0.12
CA LEU A 11 36.35 -24.81 1.34
C LEU A 11 35.42 -25.12 2.53
N ARG A 12 35.90 -25.91 3.48
CA ARG A 12 35.24 -26.10 4.77
C ARG A 12 35.88 -25.14 5.77
N CYS A 13 35.16 -24.09 6.12
CA CYS A 13 35.66 -23.02 6.97
C CYS A 13 35.09 -23.15 8.39
N PRO A 14 35.93 -23.11 9.44
CA PRO A 14 35.41 -22.96 10.80
C PRO A 14 34.81 -21.55 10.97
N PRO A 15 33.89 -21.36 11.95
CA PRO A 15 33.37 -20.04 12.28
C PRO A 15 34.49 -19.02 12.53
N GLY A 16 34.26 -17.78 12.09
CA GLY A 16 35.22 -16.69 12.15
C GLY A 16 35.63 -16.16 10.78
N ILE A 17 36.68 -15.34 10.76
CA ILE A 17 37.17 -14.69 9.55
C ILE A 17 38.26 -15.54 8.90
N GLN A 18 38.06 -15.91 7.65
CA GLN A 18 38.96 -16.74 6.87
C GLN A 18 39.59 -15.95 5.73
N ILE A 19 40.90 -16.13 5.55
CA ILE A 19 41.64 -15.46 4.47
C ILE A 19 41.62 -16.34 3.23
N ILE A 20 41.11 -15.79 2.13
CA ILE A 20 41.12 -16.42 0.82
C ILE A 20 42.11 -15.68 -0.05
N LYS A 21 43.08 -16.40 -0.57
CA LYS A 21 44.07 -15.87 -1.52
C LYS A 21 44.30 -16.85 -2.67
N PRO A 22 44.55 -16.33 -3.87
CA PRO A 22 44.89 -17.15 -5.02
C PRO A 22 46.28 -17.80 -4.84
N ILE A 23 46.45 -18.95 -5.48
CA ILE A 23 47.67 -19.77 -5.35
C ILE A 23 48.72 -19.37 -6.41
N VAL A 24 48.30 -18.76 -7.51
CA VAL A 24 49.17 -18.36 -8.62
C VAL A 24 49.25 -16.83 -8.65
N THR A 25 50.43 -16.28 -8.37
CA THR A 25 50.71 -14.84 -8.51
C THR A 25 51.00 -14.52 -9.97
N ALA A 26 50.01 -14.01 -10.69
CA ALA A 26 50.22 -13.26 -11.93
C ALA A 26 50.95 -11.92 -11.61
N PRO A 27 51.53 -11.22 -12.59
CA PRO A 27 52.19 -9.93 -12.37
C PRO A 27 51.23 -8.84 -11.83
N ASP A 28 49.93 -9.01 -12.03
CA ASP A 28 48.90 -8.24 -11.34
C ASP A 28 48.56 -8.97 -10.03
N LEU A 29 48.87 -8.36 -8.88
CA LEU A 29 48.55 -8.91 -7.56
C LEU A 29 47.03 -9.19 -7.46
N GLU A 30 46.63 -10.44 -7.62
CA GLU A 30 45.25 -10.82 -7.29
C GLU A 30 45.04 -10.65 -5.77
N GLU A 31 44.03 -9.86 -5.41
CA GLU A 31 43.82 -9.31 -4.07
C GLU A 31 43.36 -10.36 -3.05
N GLU A 32 43.89 -10.29 -1.83
CA GLU A 32 43.45 -11.10 -0.69
C GLU A 32 42.01 -10.71 -0.28
N ARG A 33 41.16 -11.72 -0.01
CA ARG A 33 39.77 -11.55 0.45
C ARG A 33 39.59 -12.13 1.84
N TYR A 34 38.73 -11.50 2.65
CA TYR A 34 38.39 -11.95 3.98
C TYR A 34 36.92 -12.39 4.03
N LEU A 35 36.69 -13.68 4.26
CA LEU A 35 35.37 -14.29 4.35
C LEU A 35 34.94 -14.38 5.82
N SER A 36 33.84 -13.73 6.18
CA SER A 36 33.20 -13.93 7.49
C SER A 36 32.29 -15.17 7.45
N VAL A 37 32.47 -16.08 8.41
CA VAL A 37 31.66 -17.30 8.54
C VAL A 37 31.02 -17.32 9.93
N ASP A 38 29.69 -17.25 9.98
CA ASP A 38 28.93 -17.29 11.24
C ASP A 38 28.77 -18.73 11.75
N SER A 39 28.72 -18.91 13.08
CA SER A 39 28.28 -20.17 13.67
C SER A 39 26.76 -20.27 13.58
N SER A 40 26.25 -21.11 12.68
CA SER A 40 24.81 -21.30 12.49
C SER A 40 24.39 -22.72 12.86
N HIS A 41 23.26 -22.84 13.56
CA HIS A 41 22.55 -24.11 13.78
C HIS A 41 21.54 -24.40 12.66
N THR A 42 21.52 -23.59 11.59
CA THR A 42 20.69 -23.83 10.41
C THR A 42 21.43 -24.72 9.42
N CYS A 43 20.92 -25.94 9.23
CA CYS A 43 21.48 -26.90 8.26
C CYS A 43 20.50 -27.17 7.11
N PHE A 44 19.21 -26.98 7.33
CA PHE A 44 18.17 -27.26 6.34
C PHE A 44 17.53 -25.98 5.85
N LEU A 45 17.10 -25.97 4.60
CA LEU A 45 16.47 -24.81 3.96
C LEU A 45 15.11 -25.16 3.37
N TRP A 46 14.24 -24.16 3.28
CA TRP A 46 13.00 -24.27 2.54
C TRP A 46 13.27 -24.19 1.04
N TYR A 47 12.66 -25.09 0.27
CA TYR A 47 12.51 -24.96 -1.17
C TYR A 47 11.04 -24.69 -1.49
N TYR A 48 10.78 -23.85 -2.49
CA TYR A 48 9.42 -23.62 -2.96
C TYR A 48 9.31 -23.52 -4.48
N LYS A 49 8.13 -23.87 -4.98
CA LYS A 49 7.71 -23.69 -6.37
C LYS A 49 6.32 -23.04 -6.40
N VAL A 50 6.10 -22.15 -7.35
CA VAL A 50 4.84 -21.42 -7.50
C VAL A 50 4.09 -21.88 -8.73
N ILE A 51 2.78 -22.14 -8.57
CA ILE A 51 1.85 -22.41 -9.66
C ILE A 51 0.84 -21.27 -9.70
N ASN A 52 0.79 -20.56 -10.82
CA ASN A 52 -0.04 -19.37 -11.03
C ASN A 52 -1.39 -19.75 -11.66
N PHE A 53 -2.50 -19.42 -11.01
CA PHE A 53 -3.86 -19.56 -11.57
C PHE A 53 -4.46 -18.18 -11.87
N VAL A 54 -4.17 -17.66 -13.07
CA VAL A 54 -4.56 -16.31 -13.51
C VAL A 54 -6.08 -16.10 -13.53
N HIS A 55 -6.86 -17.14 -13.84
CA HIS A 55 -8.32 -17.06 -13.95
C HIS A 55 -9.03 -16.70 -12.62
N ASN A 56 -8.47 -17.12 -11.49
CA ASN A 56 -9.01 -16.85 -10.15
C ASN A 56 -8.09 -15.96 -9.31
N LEU A 57 -7.03 -15.40 -9.90
CA LEU A 57 -6.01 -14.59 -9.21
C LEU A 57 -5.44 -15.27 -7.95
N THR A 58 -5.13 -16.57 -8.05
CA THR A 58 -4.61 -17.37 -6.93
C THR A 58 -3.28 -18.02 -7.29
N GLN A 59 -2.35 -18.06 -6.35
CA GLN A 59 -1.08 -18.76 -6.45
C GLN A 59 -1.05 -19.93 -5.49
N VAL A 60 -0.64 -21.11 -5.97
CA VAL A 60 -0.38 -22.27 -5.11
C VAL A 60 1.12 -22.44 -4.98
N ILE A 61 1.58 -22.40 -3.74
CA ILE A 61 2.99 -22.54 -3.38
C ILE A 61 3.18 -23.97 -2.88
N VAL A 62 4.04 -24.70 -3.59
CA VAL A 62 4.47 -26.05 -3.25
C VAL A 62 5.79 -25.94 -2.50
N ILE A 63 5.86 -26.47 -1.27
CA ILE A 63 7.01 -26.29 -0.36
C ILE A 63 7.54 -27.66 0.07
N TRP A 64 8.87 -27.78 0.16
CA TRP A 64 9.56 -28.91 0.80
C TRP A 64 10.85 -28.44 1.49
N ILE A 65 11.49 -29.35 2.22
CA ILE A 65 12.73 -29.09 2.95
C ILE A 65 13.84 -29.86 2.23
N TYR A 66 14.98 -29.20 2.03
CA TYR A 66 16.17 -29.81 1.45
C TYR A 66 17.40 -29.54 2.31
N ASP A 67 18.37 -30.45 2.23
CA ASP A 67 19.68 -30.33 2.83
C ASP A 67 20.68 -29.90 1.74
N PRO A 68 21.25 -28.68 1.80
CA PRO A 68 22.19 -28.18 0.80
C PRO A 68 23.42 -29.08 0.57
N GLU A 69 23.84 -29.90 1.55
CA GLU A 69 24.99 -30.80 1.39
C GLU A 69 24.64 -32.05 0.58
N ASN A 70 23.39 -32.49 0.62
CA ASN A 70 22.90 -33.74 0.02
C ASN A 70 21.83 -33.52 -1.07
N ALA A 71 21.62 -32.26 -1.46
CA ALA A 71 20.65 -31.82 -2.45
C ALA A 71 21.02 -32.27 -3.85
N ASP A 72 20.01 -32.51 -4.69
CA ASP A 72 20.23 -32.70 -6.11
C ASP A 72 20.71 -31.38 -6.75
N PRO A 73 21.57 -31.41 -7.79
CA PRO A 73 22.00 -30.19 -8.48
C PRO A 73 20.84 -29.31 -8.96
N SER A 74 19.67 -29.90 -9.27
CA SER A 74 18.48 -29.14 -9.65
C SER A 74 17.87 -28.31 -8.50
N GLU A 75 17.94 -28.83 -7.27
CA GLU A 75 17.49 -28.11 -6.07
C GLU A 75 18.47 -26.98 -5.74
N LEU A 76 19.78 -27.22 -5.89
CA LEU A 76 20.81 -26.19 -5.70
C LEU A 76 20.71 -25.06 -6.73
N LEU A 77 20.36 -25.38 -7.98
CA LEU A 77 20.17 -24.43 -9.08
C LEU A 77 18.78 -23.79 -9.10
N TRP A 78 17.91 -24.08 -8.14
CA TRP A 78 16.53 -23.56 -8.08
C TRP A 78 15.70 -23.82 -9.35
N ASN A 79 15.91 -24.98 -9.98
CA ASN A 79 15.17 -25.42 -11.18
C ASN A 79 14.42 -26.76 -10.97
N ALA A 80 14.49 -27.33 -9.77
CA ALA A 80 13.79 -28.55 -9.40
C ALA A 80 12.27 -28.37 -9.49
N ASN A 81 11.62 -29.28 -10.22
CA ASN A 81 10.17 -29.33 -10.36
C ASN A 81 9.48 -30.12 -9.26
N GLU A 82 10.22 -31.07 -8.66
CA GLU A 82 9.81 -31.99 -7.60
C GLU A 82 11.00 -32.21 -6.65
N PRO A 83 10.76 -32.55 -5.37
CA PRO A 83 11.85 -32.83 -4.42
C PRO A 83 12.65 -34.06 -4.80
N SER A 84 13.96 -34.04 -4.53
CA SER A 84 14.81 -35.23 -4.65
C SER A 84 14.41 -36.31 -3.63
N LEU A 85 14.83 -37.56 -3.83
CA LEU A 85 14.52 -38.65 -2.89
C LEU A 85 14.97 -38.32 -1.45
N ASN A 86 16.14 -37.69 -1.31
CA ASN A 86 16.67 -37.24 -0.02
C ASN A 86 15.75 -36.18 0.62
N SER A 87 15.39 -35.14 -0.14
CA SER A 87 14.49 -34.08 0.30
C SER A 87 13.10 -34.62 0.67
N ILE A 88 12.57 -35.62 -0.05
CA ILE A 88 11.30 -36.29 0.29
C ILE A 88 11.38 -36.96 1.66
N ILE A 89 12.46 -37.71 1.93
CA ILE A 89 12.64 -38.44 3.19
C ILE A 89 12.79 -37.44 4.34
N LEU A 90 13.68 -36.45 4.19
CA LEU A 90 13.95 -35.40 5.17
C LEU A 90 12.65 -34.64 5.51
N THR A 91 11.92 -34.21 4.48
CA THR A 91 10.67 -33.47 4.65
C THR A 91 9.62 -34.28 5.41
N LYS A 92 9.46 -35.57 5.10
CA LYS A 92 8.52 -36.47 5.81
C LYS A 92 8.94 -36.69 7.27
N GLN A 93 10.24 -36.84 7.54
CA GLN A 93 10.74 -37.00 8.90
C GLN A 93 10.46 -35.76 9.75
N LEU A 94 10.85 -34.57 9.27
CA LEU A 94 10.59 -33.31 9.95
C LEU A 94 9.09 -33.06 10.15
N ALA A 95 8.25 -33.40 9.17
CA ALA A 95 6.81 -33.30 9.32
C ALA A 95 6.25 -34.22 10.41
N THR A 96 6.81 -35.42 10.57
CA THR A 96 6.44 -36.36 11.65
C THR A 96 6.84 -35.82 13.02
N LEU A 97 7.94 -35.06 13.09
CA LEU A 97 8.39 -34.34 14.28
C LEU A 97 7.59 -33.06 14.58
N GLY A 98 6.52 -32.79 13.82
CA GLY A 98 5.65 -31.63 14.03
C GLY A 98 5.98 -30.42 13.18
N GLN A 99 6.87 -30.55 12.19
CA GLN A 99 7.19 -29.42 11.33
C GLN A 99 6.06 -29.15 10.32
N THR A 100 5.65 -27.88 10.21
CA THR A 100 4.63 -27.44 9.26
C THR A 100 4.95 -26.04 8.73
N PRO A 101 5.10 -25.85 7.41
CA PRO A 101 5.31 -24.51 6.87
C PRO A 101 4.00 -23.72 6.91
N ILE A 102 4.11 -22.46 7.31
CA ILE A 102 3.10 -21.43 7.14
C ILE A 102 3.69 -20.31 6.30
N ILE A 103 2.85 -19.67 5.49
CA ILE A 103 3.25 -18.47 4.77
C ILE A 103 2.73 -17.26 5.54
N TYR A 104 3.66 -16.49 6.05
CA TYR A 104 3.40 -15.22 6.70
C TYR A 104 3.60 -14.08 5.71
N THR A 105 2.63 -13.19 5.57
CA THR A 105 2.80 -11.98 4.75
C THR A 105 3.27 -10.82 5.61
N ILE A 106 4.33 -10.15 5.20
CA ILE A 106 4.97 -9.13 6.03
C ILE A 106 4.11 -7.86 6.07
N LEU A 107 3.54 -7.45 4.93
CA LEU A 107 2.83 -6.18 4.81
C LEU A 107 1.41 -6.25 5.37
N ARG A 108 0.65 -7.30 5.06
CA ARG A 108 -0.73 -7.47 5.58
C ARG A 108 -0.82 -8.31 6.85
N ARG A 109 0.29 -8.87 7.34
CA ARG A 109 0.35 -9.75 8.53
C ARG A 109 -0.64 -10.93 8.45
N LYS A 110 -0.91 -11.42 7.24
CA LYS A 110 -1.80 -12.57 7.03
C LYS A 110 -1.01 -13.86 7.15
N VAL A 111 -1.67 -14.89 7.68
CA VAL A 111 -1.09 -16.23 7.81
C VAL A 111 -1.88 -17.17 6.92
N TYR A 112 -1.17 -17.89 6.05
CA TYR A 112 -1.73 -18.89 5.16
C TYR A 112 -1.21 -20.27 5.56
N PHE A 113 -2.16 -21.19 5.71
CA PHE A 113 -1.91 -22.56 6.15
C PHE A 113 -1.99 -23.54 4.97
N PRO A 114 -1.31 -24.69 5.06
CA PRO A 114 -1.40 -25.75 4.06
C PRO A 114 -2.84 -26.27 3.96
N HIS A 115 -3.34 -26.35 2.73
CA HIS A 115 -4.75 -26.68 2.45
C HIS A 115 -5.02 -28.19 2.50
N THR A 116 -4.00 -29.01 2.24
CA THR A 116 -4.10 -30.48 2.17
C THR A 116 -3.07 -31.15 3.05
N ARG A 117 -3.35 -32.39 3.48
CA ARG A 117 -2.32 -33.29 4.03
C ARG A 117 -1.15 -33.41 3.03
N MET A 118 0.07 -33.51 3.55
CA MET A 118 1.29 -33.61 2.75
C MET A 118 1.14 -34.71 1.69
N LYS A 119 1.49 -34.38 0.44
CA LYS A 119 1.50 -35.34 -0.68
C LYS A 119 2.93 -35.47 -1.19
N ASN A 120 3.42 -36.72 -1.23
CA ASN A 120 4.75 -37.04 -1.73
C ASN A 120 5.90 -36.17 -1.17
N GLY A 121 5.87 -35.83 0.13
CA GLY A 121 6.92 -34.99 0.73
C GLY A 121 6.79 -33.49 0.44
N THR A 122 5.63 -33.01 0.01
CA THR A 122 5.40 -31.58 -0.27
C THR A 122 4.14 -31.05 0.41
N TRP A 123 4.16 -29.77 0.79
CA TRP A 123 3.00 -29.01 1.27
C TRP A 123 2.50 -28.05 0.18
N HIS A 124 1.18 -27.82 0.15
CA HIS A 124 0.55 -26.91 -0.81
C HIS A 124 -0.21 -25.81 -0.06
N ILE A 125 0.15 -24.55 -0.30
CA ILE A 125 -0.46 -23.38 0.33
C ILE A 125 -0.99 -22.45 -0.77
N SER A 126 -2.29 -22.16 -0.77
CA SER A 126 -2.88 -21.18 -1.68
C SER A 126 -2.84 -19.79 -1.08
N VAL A 127 -2.38 -18.82 -1.87
CA VAL A 127 -2.33 -17.39 -1.51
C VAL A 127 -2.91 -16.56 -2.65
N PRO A 128 -3.61 -15.44 -2.37
CA PRO A 128 -4.13 -14.57 -3.41
C PRO A 128 -2.99 -13.82 -4.13
N MET A 129 -3.11 -13.67 -5.45
CA MET A 129 -2.27 -12.78 -6.24
C MET A 129 -2.61 -11.34 -5.88
N THR A 130 -1.68 -10.63 -5.26
CA THR A 130 -1.88 -9.21 -4.91
C THR A 130 -0.61 -8.41 -5.19
N ALA A 131 -0.76 -7.23 -5.79
CA ALA A 131 0.36 -6.32 -6.02
C ALA A 131 0.86 -5.62 -4.74
N GLY A 132 0.04 -5.60 -3.68
CA GLY A 132 0.32 -4.87 -2.44
C GLY A 132 0.80 -5.71 -1.25
N ASP A 133 1.02 -7.01 -1.42
CA ASP A 133 1.47 -7.91 -0.34
C ASP A 133 2.49 -8.93 -0.87
N MET A 134 3.48 -8.47 -1.64
CA MET A 134 4.39 -9.34 -2.40
C MET A 134 5.45 -10.02 -1.53
N LEU A 135 5.92 -9.36 -0.46
CA LEU A 135 6.94 -9.90 0.44
C LEU A 135 6.32 -10.90 1.42
N LYS A 136 6.81 -12.14 1.39
CA LYS A 136 6.29 -13.26 2.18
C LYS A 136 7.43 -14.02 2.84
N GLU A 137 7.13 -14.70 3.92
CA GLU A 137 8.07 -15.49 4.67
C GLU A 137 7.49 -16.89 4.91
N ILE A 138 8.26 -17.92 4.59
CA ILE A 138 7.97 -19.28 4.98
C ILE A 138 8.50 -19.46 6.39
N ARG A 139 7.60 -19.69 7.35
CA ARG A 139 7.96 -20.02 8.73
C ARG A 139 7.60 -21.45 9.05
N GLY A 140 8.44 -22.09 9.85
CA GLY A 140 8.15 -23.40 10.43
C GLY A 140 7.89 -23.31 11.91
N ASN A 141 7.37 -24.39 12.48
CA ASN A 141 7.55 -24.65 13.90
C ASN A 141 9.06 -24.86 14.18
N GLN A 142 9.51 -24.48 15.37
CA GLN A 142 10.90 -24.70 15.78
C GLN A 142 11.10 -26.18 16.13
N VAL A 143 11.50 -26.96 15.13
CA VAL A 143 11.77 -28.40 15.22
C VAL A 143 13.23 -28.63 14.86
N ALA A 144 13.98 -29.25 15.76
CA ALA A 144 15.35 -29.66 15.51
C ALA A 144 15.39 -31.11 15.01
N PHE A 145 16.27 -31.38 14.05
CA PHE A 145 16.64 -32.74 13.66
C PHE A 145 18.17 -32.82 13.62
N GLN A 146 18.76 -33.69 14.45
CA GLN A 146 20.22 -33.79 14.63
C GLN A 146 20.87 -32.44 15.00
N ASP A 147 20.29 -31.72 15.97
CA ASP A 147 20.73 -30.38 16.41
C ASP A 147 20.72 -29.29 15.32
N CYS A 148 20.07 -29.57 14.19
CA CYS A 148 19.89 -28.65 13.08
C CYS A 148 18.46 -28.13 12.97
N PHE A 149 18.33 -26.83 12.70
CA PHE A 149 17.08 -26.14 12.45
C PHE A 149 16.92 -25.78 10.97
N ILE A 150 15.69 -25.39 10.62
CA ILE A 150 15.36 -24.79 9.33
C ILE A 150 15.25 -23.28 9.54
N ALA A 151 15.93 -22.49 8.72
CA ALA A 151 15.78 -21.03 8.76
C ALA A 151 14.44 -20.62 8.16
N ASP A 152 13.82 -19.59 8.73
CA ASP A 152 12.73 -18.90 8.06
C ASP A 152 13.23 -18.37 6.70
N PHE A 153 12.38 -18.47 5.68
CA PHE A 153 12.77 -18.15 4.31
C PHE A 153 11.92 -17.03 3.75
N LEU A 154 12.52 -15.85 3.59
CA LEU A 154 11.89 -14.68 3.01
C LEU A 154 11.95 -14.77 1.47
N PHE A 155 10.82 -14.56 0.81
CA PHE A 155 10.71 -14.60 -0.65
C PHE A 155 9.70 -13.59 -1.18
N LEU A 156 9.93 -13.15 -2.41
CA LEU A 156 9.03 -12.26 -3.13
C LEU A 156 8.09 -13.10 -3.99
N LEU A 157 6.78 -12.91 -3.80
CA LEU A 157 5.75 -13.50 -4.62
C LEU A 157 4.94 -12.39 -5.28
N THR A 158 5.31 -12.07 -6.52
CA THR A 158 4.69 -11.03 -7.34
C THR A 158 3.58 -11.58 -8.22
N VAL A 159 2.80 -10.66 -8.81
CA VAL A 159 1.89 -11.00 -9.91
C VAL A 159 2.76 -11.35 -11.13
N PRO A 160 2.53 -12.48 -11.82
CA PRO A 160 3.33 -12.84 -12.98
C PRO A 160 3.11 -11.83 -14.11
N LEU A 161 4.07 -10.94 -14.32
CA LEU A 161 4.12 -10.08 -15.49
C LEU A 161 4.60 -10.91 -16.68
N LEU A 162 3.89 -10.81 -17.80
CA LEU A 162 4.27 -11.49 -19.02
C LEU A 162 5.38 -10.69 -19.73
N THR A 163 6.29 -11.39 -20.40
CA THR A 163 7.26 -10.75 -21.30
C THR A 163 6.66 -10.63 -22.70
N ILE A 164 7.14 -9.65 -23.47
CA ILE A 164 6.71 -9.44 -24.85
C ILE A 164 7.20 -10.66 -25.67
N PRO A 165 6.29 -11.34 -26.39
CA PRO A 165 6.65 -12.52 -27.17
C PRO A 165 7.48 -12.14 -28.39
N GLU A 166 8.39 -13.03 -28.79
CA GLU A 166 9.14 -12.87 -30.03
C GLU A 166 8.23 -13.17 -31.22
N ILE A 167 7.98 -12.15 -32.06
CA ILE A 167 7.11 -12.26 -33.24
C ILE A 167 7.97 -12.59 -34.47
N PRO A 168 7.69 -13.68 -35.21
CA PRO A 168 8.42 -14.03 -36.42
C PRO A 168 8.45 -12.89 -37.45
N GLY A 169 9.62 -12.62 -38.04
CA GLY A 169 9.82 -11.56 -39.04
C GLY A 169 10.02 -10.16 -38.46
N SER A 170 9.95 -9.98 -37.13
CA SER A 170 10.31 -8.73 -36.48
C SER A 170 11.83 -8.54 -36.42
N LEU A 171 12.27 -7.28 -36.46
CA LEU A 171 13.66 -6.88 -36.54
C LEU A 171 14.21 -6.46 -35.16
N PRO A 172 15.52 -6.61 -34.90
CA PRO A 172 16.13 -6.21 -33.63
C PRO A 172 15.98 -4.71 -33.35
N ILE A 173 16.02 -4.33 -32.09
CA ILE A 173 16.12 -2.93 -31.67
C ILE A 173 17.24 -2.84 -30.64
N SER A 174 18.12 -1.86 -30.78
CA SER A 174 19.38 -1.82 -30.03
C SER A 174 19.87 -0.39 -29.80
N SER A 175 20.82 -0.25 -28.89
CA SER A 175 21.62 0.98 -28.78
C SER A 175 22.62 1.07 -29.94
N PRO A 176 23.27 2.24 -30.15
CA PRO A 176 24.35 2.39 -31.12
C PRO A 176 25.49 1.42 -30.88
N ARG A 177 26.14 0.97 -31.97
CA ARG A 177 27.28 0.05 -31.91
C ARG A 177 28.38 0.57 -30.99
N GLY A 178 28.88 -0.29 -30.10
CA GLY A 178 29.91 0.06 -29.13
C GLY A 178 29.38 0.68 -27.83
N SER A 179 28.08 0.99 -27.73
CA SER A 179 27.49 1.53 -26.50
C SER A 179 27.53 0.52 -25.34
N GLN A 180 27.57 1.03 -24.12
CA GLN A 180 27.39 0.23 -22.91
C GLN A 180 25.93 -0.24 -22.78
N LEU A 181 25.71 -1.22 -21.89
CA LEU A 181 24.36 -1.71 -21.62
C LEU A 181 23.52 -0.65 -20.92
N MET A 182 22.24 -0.60 -21.29
CA MET A 182 21.24 0.21 -20.60
C MET A 182 20.21 -0.74 -20.01
N ALA A 183 19.75 -0.47 -18.79
CA ALA A 183 18.75 -1.29 -18.13
C ALA A 183 17.73 -0.43 -17.38
N ASP A 184 16.49 -0.90 -17.36
CA ASP A 184 15.46 -0.41 -16.44
C ASP A 184 14.66 -1.59 -15.91
N TRP A 185 14.08 -1.40 -14.72
CA TRP A 185 13.24 -2.38 -14.07
C TRP A 185 11.93 -1.74 -13.63
N TYR A 186 10.95 -2.58 -13.38
CA TYR A 186 9.66 -2.12 -12.89
C TYR A 186 9.75 -1.80 -11.39
N ASP A 187 9.33 -0.61 -11.00
CA ASP A 187 9.48 -0.03 -9.65
C ASP A 187 9.12 -1.01 -8.51
N CYS A 188 8.01 -1.72 -8.64
CA CYS A 188 7.50 -2.68 -7.67
C CYS A 188 7.77 -4.16 -8.02
N VAL A 189 8.39 -4.46 -9.16
CA VAL A 189 8.71 -5.83 -9.60
C VAL A 189 10.14 -5.85 -10.14
N LEU A 190 11.09 -5.90 -9.21
CA LEU A 190 12.54 -5.83 -9.50
C LEU A 190 13.01 -6.95 -10.44
N SER A 191 12.34 -8.10 -10.45
CA SER A 191 12.65 -9.21 -11.36
C SER A 191 12.22 -8.98 -12.81
N PHE A 192 11.41 -7.95 -13.07
CA PHE A 192 10.96 -7.56 -14.41
C PHE A 192 11.87 -6.47 -14.94
N VAL A 193 12.80 -6.87 -15.81
CA VAL A 193 13.93 -6.05 -16.27
C VAL A 193 14.00 -6.09 -17.79
N VAL A 194 14.34 -4.95 -18.38
CA VAL A 194 14.73 -4.85 -19.79
C VAL A 194 16.19 -4.39 -19.87
N VAL A 195 16.96 -5.02 -20.76
CA VAL A 195 18.34 -4.65 -21.06
C VAL A 195 18.46 -4.37 -22.55
N VAL A 196 18.88 -3.15 -22.89
CA VAL A 196 19.22 -2.75 -24.26
C VAL A 196 20.73 -2.88 -24.42
N ALA A 197 21.15 -3.72 -25.35
CA ALA A 197 22.53 -3.83 -25.79
C ALA A 197 22.68 -3.26 -27.21
N ASP A 198 23.90 -3.22 -27.73
CA ASP A 198 24.18 -2.65 -29.06
C ASP A 198 23.91 -3.60 -30.22
N MET A 199 23.47 -4.82 -29.92
CA MET A 199 23.04 -5.82 -30.91
C MET A 199 21.56 -6.18 -30.81
N GLU A 200 20.96 -6.11 -29.63
CA GLU A 200 19.60 -6.61 -29.38
C GLU A 200 19.07 -6.06 -28.04
N THR A 201 17.75 -6.10 -27.87
CA THR A 201 17.09 -5.80 -26.59
C THR A 201 16.49 -7.06 -25.99
N PHE A 202 16.66 -7.24 -24.68
CA PHE A 202 16.25 -8.42 -23.94
C PHE A 202 15.33 -8.07 -22.79
N GLN A 203 14.37 -8.95 -22.49
CA GLN A 203 13.43 -8.78 -21.40
C GLN A 203 13.31 -10.07 -20.57
N THR A 204 13.13 -9.92 -19.26
CA THR A 204 12.89 -11.01 -18.32
C THR A 204 11.78 -10.64 -17.33
N ASN A 205 11.16 -11.64 -16.71
CA ASN A 205 10.27 -11.48 -15.54
C ASN A 205 10.78 -12.25 -14.30
N ASP A 206 11.95 -12.89 -14.39
CA ASP A 206 12.50 -13.78 -13.38
C ASP A 206 14.01 -13.52 -13.11
N SER A 207 14.43 -12.25 -13.22
CA SER A 207 15.84 -11.84 -13.03
C SER A 207 16.82 -12.52 -14.00
N PHE A 208 16.42 -12.67 -15.27
CA PHE A 208 17.18 -13.25 -16.37
C PHE A 208 17.50 -14.75 -16.23
N ARG A 209 16.79 -15.48 -15.36
CA ARG A 209 16.81 -16.96 -15.38
C ARG A 209 16.25 -17.46 -16.71
N THR A 210 15.21 -16.79 -17.22
CA THR A 210 14.70 -16.89 -18.57
C THR A 210 14.55 -15.48 -19.18
N TRP A 211 14.56 -15.40 -20.51
CA TRP A 211 14.45 -14.12 -21.21
C TRP A 211 13.88 -14.28 -22.62
N THR A 212 13.34 -13.18 -23.15
CA THR A 212 12.85 -13.05 -24.53
C THR A 212 13.55 -11.88 -25.23
N ARG A 213 13.58 -11.91 -26.57
CA ARG A 213 14.07 -10.79 -27.39
C ARG A 213 12.93 -9.84 -27.68
N VAL A 214 13.15 -8.55 -27.44
CA VAL A 214 12.21 -7.50 -27.79
C VAL A 214 12.54 -7.03 -29.20
N ARG A 215 11.63 -7.26 -30.13
CA ARG A 215 11.80 -6.93 -31.55
C ARG A 215 10.64 -6.08 -32.06
N VAL A 216 10.89 -5.31 -33.11
CA VAL A 216 9.94 -4.36 -33.69
C VAL A 216 9.50 -4.79 -35.10
N PRO A 217 8.26 -4.51 -35.52
CA PRO A 217 7.80 -4.84 -36.86
C PRO A 217 8.65 -4.19 -37.96
N PRO A 218 8.85 -4.84 -39.12
CA PRO A 218 9.53 -4.23 -40.25
C PRO A 218 8.74 -3.03 -40.79
N ASN A 219 9.44 -2.10 -41.45
CA ASN A 219 8.90 -0.89 -42.11
C ASN A 219 8.43 0.27 -41.20
N ILE A 220 8.45 0.13 -39.87
CA ILE A 220 8.12 1.25 -38.96
C ILE A 220 9.33 2.15 -38.72
N LEU A 221 10.52 1.54 -38.57
CA LEU A 221 11.79 2.22 -38.38
C LEU A 221 12.75 1.85 -39.52
N THR A 222 13.57 2.81 -39.92
CA THR A 222 14.74 2.55 -40.77
C THR A 222 15.79 1.73 -40.03
N ASP A 223 16.74 1.15 -40.76
CA ASP A 223 17.82 0.36 -40.14
C ASP A 223 18.62 1.20 -39.13
N ASP A 224 18.98 2.42 -39.50
CA ASP A 224 19.73 3.34 -38.63
C ASP A 224 18.94 3.71 -37.36
N GLU A 225 17.64 4.00 -37.49
CA GLU A 225 16.79 4.32 -36.33
C GLU A 225 16.67 3.14 -35.35
N ARG A 226 16.59 1.90 -35.85
CA ARG A 226 16.49 0.71 -34.98
C ARG A 226 17.70 0.52 -34.07
N HIS A 227 18.87 1.00 -34.50
CA HIS A 227 20.12 0.90 -33.73
C HIS A 227 20.49 2.21 -33.04
N SER A 228 19.52 3.13 -32.86
CA SER A 228 19.74 4.47 -32.30
C SER A 228 18.97 4.72 -30.99
N VAL A 229 18.71 3.67 -30.20
CA VAL A 229 18.10 3.84 -28.87
C VAL A 229 19.05 4.59 -27.95
N SER A 230 18.60 5.73 -27.42
CA SER A 230 19.39 6.58 -26.52
C SER A 230 18.92 6.55 -25.06
N ASP A 231 17.65 6.20 -24.81
CA ASP A 231 17.08 6.02 -23.47
C ASP A 231 15.90 5.03 -23.51
N MET A 232 15.59 4.40 -22.36
CA MET A 232 14.49 3.44 -22.26
C MET A 232 13.88 3.41 -20.86
N ASN A 233 12.55 3.27 -20.76
CA ASN A 233 11.86 2.99 -19.50
C ASN A 233 10.87 1.83 -19.63
N LEU A 234 10.76 1.05 -18.56
CA LEU A 234 9.79 -0.03 -18.42
C LEU A 234 8.56 0.45 -17.63
N SER A 235 7.37 0.11 -18.11
CA SER A 235 6.11 0.51 -17.48
C SER A 235 5.03 -0.57 -17.60
N GLN A 236 3.85 -0.29 -17.03
CA GLN A 236 2.67 -1.14 -17.18
C GLN A 236 2.11 -1.15 -18.61
N ASP A 237 2.27 -0.06 -19.36
CA ASP A 237 1.76 0.07 -20.73
C ASP A 237 2.67 -0.61 -21.78
N GLY A 238 3.94 -0.86 -21.41
CA GLY A 238 4.95 -1.48 -22.27
C GLY A 238 6.35 -0.93 -22.04
N ILE A 239 7.23 -1.17 -23.02
CA ILE A 239 8.61 -0.68 -23.04
C ILE A 239 8.66 0.59 -23.90
N PHE A 240 9.12 1.69 -23.31
CA PHE A 240 9.30 2.96 -23.99
C PHE A 240 10.74 3.10 -24.49
N PHE A 241 10.91 3.43 -25.77
CA PHE A 241 12.20 3.67 -26.40
C PHE A 241 12.30 5.12 -26.87
N LEU A 242 13.36 5.82 -26.47
CA LEU A 242 13.71 7.13 -27.02
C LEU A 242 14.69 6.92 -28.18
N ILE A 243 14.28 7.31 -29.37
CA ILE A 243 15.05 7.15 -30.61
C ILE A 243 15.05 8.49 -31.35
N ASN A 244 16.23 9.07 -31.58
CA ASN A 244 16.38 10.33 -32.31
C ASN A 244 15.45 11.47 -31.82
N GLY A 245 15.22 11.54 -30.51
CA GLY A 245 14.38 12.54 -29.87
C GLY A 245 12.87 12.30 -29.99
N ILE A 246 12.45 11.10 -30.40
CA ILE A 246 11.05 10.67 -30.54
C ILE A 246 10.80 9.47 -29.62
N LEU A 247 9.64 9.44 -28.97
CA LEU A 247 9.26 8.36 -28.08
C LEU A 247 8.42 7.30 -28.81
N TYR A 248 8.79 6.03 -28.66
CA TYR A 248 8.06 4.88 -29.16
C TYR A 248 7.67 3.97 -27.99
N VAL A 249 6.54 3.28 -28.09
CA VAL A 249 6.13 2.27 -27.10
C VAL A 249 5.95 0.92 -27.77
N LYS A 250 6.58 -0.11 -27.20
CA LYS A 250 6.35 -1.52 -27.54
C LYS A 250 5.42 -2.13 -26.48
N SER A 251 4.18 -2.42 -26.89
CA SER A 251 3.22 -3.19 -26.09
C SER A 251 3.25 -4.67 -26.50
N PHE A 252 2.36 -5.50 -25.94
CA PHE A 252 2.25 -6.92 -26.32
C PHE A 252 1.96 -7.12 -27.82
N HIS A 253 1.19 -6.23 -28.43
CA HIS A 253 0.67 -6.43 -29.78
C HIS A 253 1.17 -5.38 -30.78
N GLU A 254 1.57 -4.21 -30.29
CA GLU A 254 1.83 -3.05 -31.16
C GLU A 254 3.20 -2.45 -30.87
N PHE A 255 3.70 -1.71 -31.86
CA PHE A 255 4.83 -0.81 -31.72
C PHE A 255 4.41 0.54 -32.27
N THR A 256 4.26 1.52 -31.40
CA THR A 256 3.53 2.77 -31.71
C THR A 256 4.44 3.96 -31.49
N ARG A 257 4.54 4.82 -32.52
CA ARG A 257 5.17 6.14 -32.40
C ARG A 257 4.25 7.07 -31.62
N LEU A 258 4.77 7.71 -30.59
CA LEU A 258 4.06 8.70 -29.80
C LEU A 258 4.41 10.11 -30.27
N GLY A 259 3.45 11.02 -30.19
CA GLY A 259 3.58 12.41 -30.62
C GLY A 259 2.32 13.19 -30.29
N ARG A 260 1.92 14.12 -31.17
CA ARG A 260 0.78 15.02 -30.92
C ARG A 260 -0.55 14.30 -30.69
N ASN A 261 -0.70 13.08 -31.19
CA ASN A 261 -1.88 12.24 -30.99
C ASN A 261 -2.16 11.89 -29.51
N VAL A 262 -1.14 11.99 -28.65
CA VAL A 262 -1.23 11.71 -27.21
C VAL A 262 -0.74 12.89 -26.37
N ASP A 263 -0.81 14.12 -26.92
CA ASP A 263 -0.36 15.36 -26.28
C ASP A 263 1.16 15.41 -25.95
N LEU A 264 1.97 14.73 -26.76
CA LEU A 264 3.44 14.82 -26.73
C LEU A 264 3.98 15.57 -27.97
N PRO A 265 5.21 16.12 -27.91
CA PRO A 265 5.85 16.69 -29.08
C PRO A 265 6.27 15.58 -30.06
N ASP A 266 6.28 15.86 -31.37
CA ASP A 266 6.66 14.88 -32.40
C ASP A 266 8.18 14.62 -32.48
N GLY A 267 8.97 15.34 -31.68
CA GLY A 267 10.43 15.29 -31.61
C GLY A 267 11.00 16.23 -30.54
N GLY A 268 12.33 16.23 -30.37
CA GLY A 268 13.03 17.10 -29.41
C GLY A 268 12.95 16.65 -27.95
N ILE A 269 12.51 15.43 -27.70
CA ILE A 269 12.55 14.79 -26.37
C ILE A 269 14.00 14.45 -26.07
N ILE A 270 14.51 14.89 -24.92
CA ILE A 270 15.91 14.70 -24.54
C ILE A 270 16.09 13.69 -23.40
N GLY A 271 15.01 13.30 -22.72
CA GLY A 271 15.07 12.29 -21.68
C GLY A 271 13.70 11.82 -21.20
N ILE A 272 13.71 10.63 -20.59
CA ILE A 272 12.55 9.99 -19.99
C ILE A 272 12.92 9.38 -18.63
N THR A 273 11.99 9.39 -17.68
CA THR A 273 12.23 8.77 -16.37
C THR A 273 10.97 8.13 -15.80
N SER A 274 11.14 7.02 -15.11
CA SER A 274 10.10 6.31 -14.35
C SER A 274 10.37 6.40 -12.85
N ARG A 275 9.36 6.09 -12.04
CA ARG A 275 9.54 6.00 -10.58
C ARG A 275 10.51 4.86 -10.26
N LYS A 276 11.46 5.08 -9.34
CA LYS A 276 12.45 4.07 -8.95
C LYS A 276 12.12 3.36 -7.63
N TRP A 277 11.30 3.99 -6.80
CA TRP A 277 10.93 3.48 -5.48
C TRP A 277 9.49 2.95 -5.47
N CYS A 278 9.30 1.73 -4.96
CA CYS A 278 7.98 1.10 -4.93
C CYS A 278 7.11 1.67 -3.80
N TRP A 279 6.14 2.50 -4.19
CA TRP A 279 5.08 2.98 -3.31
C TRP A 279 3.71 2.53 -3.81
N VAL A 280 3.25 1.37 -3.36
CA VAL A 280 1.96 0.78 -3.79
C VAL A 280 0.77 1.57 -3.27
N ARG A 281 0.86 2.06 -2.03
CA ARG A 281 -0.15 2.91 -1.38
C ARG A 281 0.41 4.31 -1.16
N TYR A 282 -0.43 5.30 -1.38
CA TYR A 282 -0.18 6.72 -1.17
C TYR A 282 -1.53 7.44 -1.03
N LEU A 283 -1.55 8.56 -0.33
CA LEU A 283 -2.73 9.43 -0.23
C LEU A 283 -2.60 10.57 -1.23
N MET A 284 -3.59 10.73 -2.11
CA MET A 284 -3.66 11.84 -3.08
C MET A 284 -5.02 12.50 -2.98
N LYS A 285 -5.05 13.80 -2.72
CA LYS A 285 -6.24 14.65 -2.68
C LYS A 285 -6.72 15.02 -4.08
N ALA A 286 -5.80 15.20 -5.01
CA ALA A 286 -6.14 15.52 -6.39
C ALA A 286 -6.94 14.38 -7.06
N LYS A 287 -8.00 14.72 -7.80
CA LYS A 287 -8.81 13.74 -8.56
C LYS A 287 -8.04 13.02 -9.68
N ARG A 288 -6.90 13.56 -10.08
CA ARG A 288 -6.05 12.97 -11.11
C ARG A 288 -5.20 11.89 -10.44
N GLY A 289 -5.06 10.73 -11.08
CA GLY A 289 -4.15 9.69 -10.57
C GLY A 289 -2.70 10.16 -10.55
N ARG A 290 -1.83 9.41 -9.88
CA ARG A 290 -0.37 9.63 -9.85
C ARG A 290 0.29 9.32 -11.19
N SER A 291 1.25 10.13 -11.62
CA SER A 291 2.03 9.84 -12.83
C SER A 291 2.90 8.58 -12.66
N SER A 292 3.12 7.86 -13.76
CA SER A 292 4.02 6.70 -13.82
C SER A 292 5.39 7.06 -14.42
N MET A 293 5.45 8.07 -15.28
CA MET A 293 6.69 8.50 -15.94
C MET A 293 6.69 10.01 -16.21
N ALA A 294 7.86 10.60 -16.37
CA ALA A 294 8.03 11.97 -16.84
C ALA A 294 8.89 11.99 -18.10
N ILE A 295 8.59 12.94 -18.99
CA ILE A 295 9.22 13.12 -20.29
C ILE A 295 9.53 14.60 -20.42
N TRP A 296 10.70 14.95 -20.95
CA TRP A 296 11.04 16.36 -21.12
C TRP A 296 11.79 16.64 -22.41
N THR A 297 11.58 17.86 -22.90
CA THR A 297 12.40 18.50 -23.92
C THR A 297 13.31 19.51 -23.23
N GLU A 298 14.09 20.28 -23.99
CA GLU A 298 14.86 21.39 -23.44
C GLU A 298 13.99 22.45 -22.75
N ASN A 299 12.71 22.57 -23.15
CA ASN A 299 11.83 23.67 -22.74
C ASN A 299 10.50 23.25 -22.08
N GLU A 300 10.12 21.98 -22.13
CA GLU A 300 8.82 21.51 -21.66
C GLU A 300 8.94 20.21 -20.85
N VAL A 301 8.11 20.05 -19.81
CA VAL A 301 8.00 18.81 -19.03
C VAL A 301 6.57 18.26 -19.11
N TYR A 302 6.48 16.94 -19.29
CA TYR A 302 5.26 16.18 -19.44
C TYR A 302 5.20 15.07 -18.39
N LEU A 303 4.01 14.85 -17.81
CA LEU A 303 3.71 13.69 -16.98
C LEU A 303 2.92 12.66 -17.77
N GLY A 304 3.39 11.41 -17.77
CA GLY A 304 2.69 10.25 -18.31
C GLY A 304 1.90 9.50 -17.24
N TYR A 305 0.70 9.07 -17.61
CA TYR A 305 -0.21 8.28 -16.80
C TYR A 305 -0.57 6.98 -17.54
N THR A 306 -1.07 6.00 -16.78
CA THR A 306 -1.50 4.70 -17.33
C THR A 306 -2.51 4.86 -18.47
N GLY A 307 -2.41 3.98 -19.46
CA GLY A 307 -3.20 4.06 -20.69
C GLY A 307 -2.71 5.14 -21.65
N LEU A 308 -1.40 5.43 -21.66
CA LEU A 308 -0.74 6.34 -22.61
C LEU A 308 -1.31 7.77 -22.62
N LYS A 309 -1.66 8.31 -21.45
CA LYS A 309 -2.14 9.70 -21.32
C LYS A 309 -1.00 10.59 -20.86
N PHE A 310 -0.65 11.61 -21.64
CA PHE A 310 0.40 12.56 -21.27
C PHE A 310 -0.18 13.95 -21.07
N VAL A 311 0.36 14.71 -20.11
CA VAL A 311 0.02 16.12 -19.95
C VAL A 311 1.26 16.95 -19.69
N LYS A 312 1.38 18.03 -20.44
CA LYS A 312 2.34 19.11 -20.18
C LYS A 312 2.04 19.80 -18.86
N ILE A 313 3.01 19.83 -17.96
CA ILE A 313 2.86 20.46 -16.64
C ILE A 313 3.51 21.84 -16.56
N ILE A 314 4.57 22.09 -17.33
CA ILE A 314 5.28 23.37 -17.28
C ILE A 314 6.09 23.62 -18.56
N THR A 315 6.39 24.90 -18.80
CA THR A 315 7.37 25.36 -19.80
C THR A 315 8.45 26.20 -19.10
N THR A 316 9.65 26.28 -19.67
CA THR A 316 10.75 27.11 -19.13
C THR A 316 10.34 28.58 -18.99
N GLU A 317 9.52 29.12 -19.89
CA GLU A 317 8.95 30.47 -19.78
C GLU A 317 8.08 30.67 -18.55
N ASN A 318 7.19 29.72 -18.26
CA ASN A 318 6.34 29.77 -17.07
C ASN A 318 7.16 29.53 -15.80
N LEU A 319 8.17 28.67 -15.88
CA LEU A 319 9.08 28.40 -14.77
C LEU A 319 9.92 29.63 -14.42
N LYS A 320 10.41 30.40 -15.41
CA LYS A 320 11.06 31.69 -15.17
C LYS A 320 10.17 32.65 -14.39
N LYS A 321 8.87 32.73 -14.72
CA LYS A 321 7.90 33.58 -14.00
C LYS A 321 7.69 33.10 -12.57
N LEU A 322 7.52 31.79 -12.36
CA LEU A 322 7.33 31.20 -11.03
C LEU A 322 8.55 31.42 -10.12
N LEU A 323 9.75 31.32 -10.68
CA LEU A 323 11.01 31.48 -9.96
C LEU A 323 11.50 32.94 -9.88
N ASN A 324 10.72 33.91 -10.39
CA ASN A 324 11.12 35.32 -10.50
C ASN A 324 12.49 35.54 -11.18
N ILE A 325 12.80 34.72 -12.19
CA ILE A 325 14.04 34.79 -12.98
C ILE A 325 13.86 35.79 -14.13
N SER A 326 14.88 36.61 -14.39
CA SER A 326 14.86 37.60 -15.48
C SER A 326 14.60 36.95 -16.86
N PRO A 327 13.72 37.53 -17.70
CA PRO A 327 13.41 37.00 -19.03
C PRO A 327 14.63 36.88 -19.94
N ALA A 328 15.61 37.77 -19.78
CA ALA A 328 16.82 37.85 -20.59
C ALA A 328 17.83 36.70 -20.34
N THR A 329 17.60 35.87 -19.32
CA THR A 329 18.47 34.76 -18.97
C THR A 329 18.09 33.49 -19.72
N THR A 330 19.05 32.60 -19.99
CA THR A 330 18.76 31.29 -20.58
C THR A 330 18.46 30.30 -19.46
N LEU A 331 17.28 29.68 -19.53
CA LEU A 331 16.86 28.62 -18.61
C LEU A 331 16.42 27.42 -19.44
N THR A 332 17.08 26.29 -19.27
CA THR A 332 16.73 25.03 -19.96
C THR A 332 16.64 23.87 -18.98
N ILE A 333 15.82 22.88 -19.32
CA ILE A 333 15.68 21.68 -18.49
C ILE A 333 16.92 20.82 -18.70
N HIS A 334 17.64 20.55 -17.61
CA HIS A 334 18.84 19.73 -17.66
C HIS A 334 18.52 18.24 -17.52
N ASN A 335 17.79 17.89 -16.45
CA ASN A 335 17.44 16.53 -16.11
C ASN A 335 16.19 16.52 -15.24
N VAL A 336 15.46 15.41 -15.21
CA VAL A 336 14.24 15.25 -14.43
C VAL A 336 14.25 13.88 -13.76
N GLU A 337 13.93 13.82 -12.48
CA GLU A 337 13.88 12.56 -11.75
C GLU A 337 12.79 12.58 -10.67
N TYR A 338 12.14 11.43 -10.45
CA TYR A 338 11.25 11.27 -9.31
C TYR A 338 12.04 11.22 -8.00
N THR A 339 11.55 11.90 -6.97
CA THR A 339 12.15 11.82 -5.63
C THR A 339 11.73 10.52 -4.93
N ALA A 340 12.27 10.26 -3.74
CA ALA A 340 11.74 9.21 -2.89
C ALA A 340 10.32 9.50 -2.40
N HIS A 341 9.85 10.75 -2.44
CA HIS A 341 8.47 11.05 -2.11
C HIS A 341 7.52 10.60 -3.23
N PRO A 342 6.45 9.84 -2.92
CA PRO A 342 5.61 9.20 -3.93
C PRO A 342 4.82 10.17 -4.81
N LEU A 343 4.82 11.47 -4.52
CA LEU A 343 4.05 12.49 -5.23
C LEU A 343 4.92 13.65 -5.73
N GLU A 344 6.25 13.47 -5.76
CA GLU A 344 7.16 14.54 -6.13
C GLU A 344 8.03 14.20 -7.34
N LEU A 345 8.31 15.24 -8.13
CA LEU A 345 9.20 15.21 -9.27
C LEU A 345 10.20 16.37 -9.15
N ALA A 346 11.49 16.06 -9.25
CA ALA A 346 12.56 17.04 -9.23
C ALA A 346 13.02 17.39 -10.65
N LEU A 347 13.26 18.68 -10.89
CA LEU A 347 13.82 19.23 -12.11
C LEU A 347 15.17 19.87 -11.80
N LEU A 348 16.21 19.42 -12.49
CA LEU A 348 17.48 20.13 -12.57
C LEU A 348 17.41 21.10 -13.75
N LEU A 349 17.75 22.36 -13.51
CA LEU A 349 17.62 23.44 -14.49
C LEU A 349 18.99 24.05 -14.76
N ASN A 350 19.36 24.14 -16.04
CA ASN A 350 20.52 24.90 -16.47
C ASN A 350 20.17 26.38 -16.53
N TYR A 351 20.98 27.20 -15.88
CA TYR A 351 20.85 28.65 -15.84
C TYR A 351 22.18 29.30 -16.25
N CYS A 352 22.11 30.23 -17.20
CA CYS A 352 23.25 31.09 -17.56
C CYS A 352 22.78 32.42 -18.16
N VAL A 353 23.59 33.47 -17.98
CA VAL A 353 23.32 34.82 -18.50
C VAL A 353 23.95 35.02 -19.88
N THR A 354 25.24 34.71 -20.01
CA THR A 354 26.00 34.82 -21.27
C THR A 354 26.38 33.46 -21.87
N CYS A 355 26.24 32.38 -21.09
CA CYS A 355 26.42 30.98 -21.51
C CYS A 355 27.71 30.71 -22.31
N THR A 356 28.84 31.30 -21.91
CA THR A 356 30.11 31.16 -22.66
C THR A 356 31.04 30.11 -22.09
N VAL A 357 31.15 29.96 -20.75
CA VAL A 357 32.16 29.10 -20.11
C VAL A 357 31.56 28.18 -19.05
N SER A 358 30.67 28.71 -18.22
CA SER A 358 30.01 27.96 -17.14
C SER A 358 28.50 28.16 -17.14
N LYS A 359 27.81 27.21 -16.51
CA LYS A 359 26.39 27.27 -16.22
C LYS A 359 26.16 26.91 -14.76
N LYS A 360 25.07 27.44 -14.19
CA LYS A 360 24.58 27.04 -12.87
C LYS A 360 23.47 26.03 -13.03
N VAL A 361 23.45 25.04 -12.15
CA VAL A 361 22.37 24.06 -12.05
C VAL A 361 21.55 24.37 -10.80
N TYR A 362 20.26 24.60 -10.97
CA TYR A 362 19.28 24.78 -9.90
C TYR A 362 18.40 23.53 -9.75
N LEU A 363 17.80 23.36 -8.57
CA LEU A 363 16.86 22.28 -8.28
C LEU A 363 15.49 22.85 -7.91
N VAL A 364 14.45 22.34 -8.58
CA VAL A 364 13.06 22.66 -8.26
C VAL A 364 12.27 21.37 -8.12
N ILE A 365 11.45 21.27 -7.08
CA ILE A 365 10.59 20.10 -6.82
C ILE A 365 9.14 20.49 -7.10
N TYR A 366 8.44 19.66 -7.86
CA TYR A 366 7.01 19.76 -8.13
C TYR A 366 6.27 18.69 -7.34
N ASN A 367 5.23 19.09 -6.61
CA ASN A 367 4.35 18.17 -5.90
C ASN A 367 3.05 17.96 -6.70
N GLU A 368 2.75 16.71 -7.09
CA GLU A 368 1.59 16.39 -7.93
C GLU A 368 0.24 16.55 -7.21
N ASP A 369 0.23 16.50 -5.88
CA ASP A 369 -0.99 16.61 -5.08
C ASP A 369 -1.39 18.08 -4.87
N SER A 370 -0.47 18.90 -4.34
CA SER A 370 -0.71 20.34 -4.15
C SER A 370 -0.60 21.13 -5.46
N LYS A 371 0.08 20.59 -6.47
CA LYS A 371 0.45 21.25 -7.74
C LYS A 371 1.35 22.47 -7.54
N GLU A 372 2.10 22.49 -6.45
CA GLU A 372 3.01 23.57 -6.11
C GLU A 372 4.44 23.24 -6.57
N TRP A 373 5.18 24.31 -6.87
CA TRP A 373 6.59 24.27 -7.23
C TRP A 373 7.41 24.86 -6.09
N ALA A 374 8.37 24.10 -5.58
CA ALA A 374 9.26 24.50 -4.50
C ALA A 374 10.70 24.60 -5.02
N HIS A 375 11.23 25.82 -5.05
CA HIS A 375 12.66 26.06 -5.28
C HIS A 375 13.46 25.56 -4.08
N GLN A 376 14.47 24.73 -4.33
CA GLN A 376 15.35 24.22 -3.29
C GLN A 376 16.57 25.12 -3.14
N ASP A 377 17.14 25.21 -1.94
CA ASP A 377 18.40 25.93 -1.71
C ASP A 377 19.59 25.12 -2.25
N PHE A 378 19.66 25.03 -3.58
CA PHE A 378 20.64 24.27 -4.32
C PHE A 378 21.12 25.08 -5.52
N ALA A 379 22.44 25.28 -5.62
CA ALA A 379 23.08 25.84 -6.80
C ALA A 379 24.45 25.19 -6.98
N LEU A 380 24.73 24.71 -8.19
CA LEU A 380 26.01 24.12 -8.55
C LEU A 380 26.57 24.76 -9.82
N ASP A 381 27.77 25.34 -9.73
CA ASP A 381 28.51 25.86 -10.88
C ASP A 381 29.26 24.73 -11.59
N VAL A 382 28.99 24.54 -12.87
CA VAL A 382 29.66 23.53 -13.72
C VAL A 382 30.10 24.11 -15.05
N ALA A 383 31.05 23.43 -15.71
CA ALA A 383 31.43 23.77 -17.07
C ALA A 383 30.23 23.55 -18.02
N ILE A 384 30.17 24.33 -19.11
CA ILE A 384 28.98 24.36 -19.97
C ILE A 384 28.65 23.01 -20.62
N ASP A 385 29.70 22.22 -20.90
CA ASP A 385 29.68 20.87 -21.49
C ASP A 385 29.41 19.75 -20.48
N SER A 386 29.39 20.06 -19.17
CA SER A 386 29.13 19.08 -18.13
C SER A 386 27.67 18.61 -18.17
N PHE A 387 27.46 17.30 -18.12
CA PHE A 387 26.15 16.68 -18.00
C PHE A 387 26.07 15.91 -16.69
N LEU A 388 25.07 16.22 -15.87
CA LEU A 388 24.88 15.67 -14.54
C LEU A 388 23.66 14.77 -14.50
N ILE A 389 23.80 13.63 -13.86
CA ILE A 389 22.72 12.65 -13.68
C ILE A 389 22.40 12.57 -12.19
N PRO A 390 21.16 12.89 -11.78
CA PRO A 390 20.73 12.74 -10.39
C PRO A 390 20.30 11.30 -10.09
N ARG A 391 20.40 10.91 -8.81
CA ARG A 391 19.70 9.77 -8.20
C ARG A 391 19.20 10.14 -6.82
N PHE A 392 17.89 10.29 -6.66
CA PHE A 392 17.25 10.45 -5.34
C PHE A 392 17.30 9.16 -4.54
N LEU A 393 17.73 9.27 -3.29
CA LEU A 393 17.96 8.14 -2.40
C LEU A 393 16.68 7.77 -1.65
N TYR A 394 16.55 6.52 -1.23
CA TYR A 394 15.42 6.06 -0.43
C TYR A 394 15.44 6.66 0.98
N SER A 395 14.95 7.89 1.08
CA SER A 395 14.99 8.78 2.25
C SER A 395 13.66 9.51 2.41
N ALA A 396 13.32 9.94 3.62
CA ALA A 396 12.15 10.81 3.81
C ALA A 396 12.42 12.22 3.27
N MET A 397 13.66 12.70 3.41
CA MET A 397 14.10 14.01 2.93
C MET A 397 14.50 13.95 1.44
N PRO A 398 14.50 15.08 0.71
CA PRO A 398 14.90 15.14 -0.69
C PRO A 398 16.42 15.05 -0.86
N GLU A 399 17.00 13.94 -0.42
CA GLU A 399 18.42 13.62 -0.50
C GLU A 399 18.73 12.92 -1.82
N PHE A 400 19.85 13.28 -2.44
CA PHE A 400 20.27 12.69 -3.71
C PHE A 400 21.78 12.69 -3.86
N ILE A 401 22.25 11.82 -4.77
CA ILE A 401 23.57 11.91 -5.35
C ILE A 401 23.45 12.43 -6.78
N LEU A 402 24.51 13.06 -7.24
CA LEU A 402 24.61 13.65 -8.57
C LEU A 402 25.96 13.24 -9.14
N TRP A 403 26.07 12.84 -10.40
CA TRP A 403 27.36 12.50 -10.97
C TRP A 403 27.54 13.03 -12.37
N ASP A 404 28.80 13.34 -12.69
CA ASP A 404 29.29 13.55 -14.06
C ASP A 404 30.00 12.28 -14.55
N LYS A 405 30.84 12.38 -15.58
CA LYS A 405 31.59 11.24 -16.11
C LYS A 405 32.67 10.69 -15.17
N HIS A 406 33.10 11.47 -14.18
CA HIS A 406 34.32 11.24 -13.40
C HIS A 406 34.11 11.32 -11.88
N ARG A 407 33.11 12.07 -11.41
CA ARG A 407 32.91 12.43 -10.00
C ARG A 407 31.47 12.21 -9.57
N ILE A 408 31.32 11.93 -8.28
CA ILE A 408 30.03 11.87 -7.59
C ILE A 408 29.98 12.96 -6.53
N TYR A 409 28.91 13.72 -6.56
CA TYR A 409 28.53 14.73 -5.59
C TYR A 409 27.40 14.15 -4.73
N TYR A 410 27.44 14.41 -3.43
CA TYR A 410 26.39 13.98 -2.51
C TYR A 410 25.72 15.20 -1.87
N TYR A 411 24.41 15.08 -1.63
CA TYR A 411 23.58 16.08 -0.99
C TYR A 411 22.66 15.39 0.03
N TYR A 412 23.06 15.46 1.30
CA TYR A 412 22.42 14.77 2.43
C TYR A 412 21.78 15.75 3.40
N HIS A 413 20.86 15.24 4.22
CA HIS A 413 20.14 15.95 5.27
C HIS A 413 19.50 17.24 4.77
N ASN A 414 18.62 17.10 3.77
CA ASN A 414 17.91 18.23 3.15
C ASN A 414 18.87 19.32 2.66
N LEU A 415 19.90 18.91 1.88
CA LEU A 415 20.92 19.76 1.28
C LEU A 415 21.88 20.47 2.25
N THR A 416 21.83 20.17 3.55
CA THR A 416 22.73 20.81 4.54
C THR A 416 24.14 20.22 4.52
N ILE A 417 24.30 18.96 4.11
CA ILE A 417 25.60 18.29 3.99
C ILE A 417 25.88 17.99 2.53
N THR A 418 26.83 18.71 1.95
CA THR A 418 27.15 18.61 0.52
C THR A 418 28.65 18.41 0.30
N GLY A 419 29.03 17.67 -0.73
CA GLY A 419 30.43 17.55 -1.10
C GLY A 419 30.67 16.62 -2.29
N VAL A 420 31.94 16.46 -2.64
CA VAL A 420 32.39 15.45 -3.61
C VAL A 420 32.80 14.20 -2.84
N LEU A 421 32.32 13.04 -3.29
CA LEU A 421 32.66 11.73 -2.75
C LEU A 421 34.17 11.53 -2.80
N GLN A 422 34.79 11.34 -1.64
CA GLN A 422 36.25 11.19 -1.56
C GLN A 422 36.67 9.75 -1.81
N THR A 423 37.88 9.60 -2.33
CA THR A 423 38.59 8.31 -2.38
C THR A 423 39.91 8.47 -1.62
N PRO A 424 40.48 7.38 -1.06
CA PRO A 424 41.67 7.48 -0.21
C PRO A 424 42.88 8.15 -0.86
N THR A 425 42.95 8.15 -2.19
CA THR A 425 44.16 8.51 -2.94
C THR A 425 43.99 9.68 -3.93
N GLU A 426 42.78 10.03 -4.38
CA GLU A 426 42.61 10.86 -5.60
C GLU A 426 41.55 11.97 -5.55
N SER A 427 41.30 12.60 -4.39
CA SER A 427 40.43 13.81 -4.28
C SER A 427 39.04 13.70 -4.95
N GLY A 428 38.50 12.48 -5.05
CA GLY A 428 37.16 12.21 -5.57
C GLY A 428 37.01 12.03 -7.09
N ASN A 429 38.10 12.02 -7.87
CA ASN A 429 38.06 11.61 -9.28
C ASN A 429 38.16 10.08 -9.39
N LEU A 430 37.04 9.41 -9.66
CA LEU A 430 36.98 7.95 -9.74
C LEU A 430 37.72 7.40 -10.96
N SER A 431 37.73 8.14 -12.07
CA SER A 431 38.38 7.73 -13.32
C SER A 431 39.87 7.46 -13.15
N ARG A 432 40.56 8.23 -12.29
CA ARG A 432 42.00 8.02 -12.02
C ARG A 432 42.30 6.69 -11.34
N LEU A 433 41.34 6.15 -10.58
CA LEU A 433 41.45 4.85 -9.90
C LEU A 433 40.90 3.68 -10.72
N SER A 434 40.44 3.99 -11.93
CA SER A 434 39.85 3.04 -12.87
C SER A 434 40.42 3.22 -14.28
N ASP A 435 41.72 3.42 -14.42
CA ASP A 435 42.43 3.48 -15.70
C ASP A 435 41.86 4.52 -16.70
N ASN A 436 41.45 5.68 -16.18
CA ASN A 436 40.78 6.77 -16.89
C ASN A 436 39.44 6.38 -17.56
N SER A 437 38.80 5.28 -17.12
CA SER A 437 37.43 4.93 -17.48
C SER A 437 36.42 5.91 -16.89
N ILE A 438 35.21 5.98 -17.45
CA ILE A 438 34.13 6.85 -16.98
C ILE A 438 33.05 6.06 -16.24
N ILE A 439 32.25 6.78 -15.45
CA ILE A 439 31.10 6.21 -14.73
C ILE A 439 30.07 5.72 -15.77
N HIS A 440 29.72 4.44 -15.69
CA HIS A 440 28.71 3.81 -16.54
C HIS A 440 27.35 3.74 -15.83
N ASP A 441 27.33 3.27 -14.59
CA ASP A 441 26.10 2.99 -13.85
C ASP A 441 26.27 3.30 -12.36
N VAL A 442 25.21 3.80 -11.73
CA VAL A 442 25.14 4.07 -10.30
C VAL A 442 23.88 3.44 -9.73
N PHE A 443 24.10 2.34 -9.02
CA PHE A 443 23.07 1.53 -8.40
C PHE A 443 22.87 1.91 -6.93
N THR A 444 21.61 2.01 -6.51
CA THR A 444 21.22 2.32 -5.12
C THR A 444 20.13 1.35 -4.66
N ASP A 445 20.28 0.79 -3.46
CA ASP A 445 19.26 -0.10 -2.88
C ASP A 445 18.45 0.53 -1.72
N TYR A 446 17.44 -0.22 -1.24
CA TYR A 446 16.59 0.17 -0.11
C TYR A 446 17.31 0.15 1.25
N PHE A 447 18.51 -0.44 1.33
CA PHE A 447 19.34 -0.49 2.54
C PHE A 447 20.35 0.66 2.59
N GLY A 448 20.40 1.49 1.54
CA GLY A 448 21.28 2.63 1.37
C GLY A 448 22.66 2.25 0.84
N ASN A 449 22.86 1.05 0.32
CA ASN A 449 24.10 0.66 -0.36
C ASN A 449 24.14 1.32 -1.74
N ILE A 450 25.31 1.84 -2.11
CA ILE A 450 25.53 2.53 -3.38
C ILE A 450 26.74 1.90 -4.08
N VAL A 451 26.52 1.39 -5.29
CA VAL A 451 27.55 0.78 -6.13
C VAL A 451 27.70 1.61 -7.39
N VAL A 452 28.93 2.05 -7.66
CA VAL A 452 29.30 2.83 -8.83
C VAL A 452 30.09 1.90 -9.73
N LYS A 453 29.57 1.60 -10.91
CA LYS A 453 30.25 0.78 -11.90
C LYS A 453 30.83 1.67 -13.01
N MET A 454 32.12 1.52 -13.26
CA MET A 454 32.80 2.15 -14.39
C MET A 454 32.60 1.32 -15.67
N GLU A 455 32.85 1.90 -16.84
CA GLU A 455 32.74 1.18 -18.13
C GLU A 455 33.67 -0.03 -18.23
N ASN A 456 34.84 0.04 -17.60
CA ASN A 456 35.79 -1.08 -17.51
C ASN A 456 35.47 -2.08 -16.37
N ASN A 457 34.25 -2.06 -15.83
CA ASN A 457 33.76 -2.92 -14.76
C ASN A 457 34.48 -2.78 -13.41
N ILE A 458 35.32 -1.77 -13.22
CA ILE A 458 35.80 -1.41 -11.89
C ILE A 458 34.62 -0.86 -11.09
N MET A 459 34.45 -1.34 -9.87
CA MET A 459 33.34 -0.94 -9.01
C MET A 459 33.84 -0.19 -7.77
N PHE A 460 33.09 0.83 -7.37
CA PHE A 460 33.26 1.50 -6.09
C PHE A 460 32.01 1.34 -5.24
N TYR A 461 32.20 1.22 -3.93
CA TYR A 461 31.13 1.07 -2.96
C TYR A 461 31.20 2.15 -1.90
N PHE A 462 30.03 2.69 -1.57
CA PHE A 462 29.80 3.50 -0.39
C PHE A 462 28.36 3.31 0.08
N LYS A 463 28.04 3.89 1.23
CA LYS A 463 26.68 3.85 1.79
C LYS A 463 26.12 5.25 1.85
N ILE A 464 24.80 5.40 1.82
CA ILE A 464 24.13 6.68 2.03
C ILE A 464 24.68 7.37 3.28
N ASN A 465 24.83 8.69 3.17
CA ASN A 465 25.42 9.55 4.18
C ASN A 465 26.93 9.31 4.45
N ILE A 466 27.58 8.27 3.89
CA ILE A 466 29.05 8.12 3.94
C ILE A 466 29.69 8.99 2.85
N ARG A 467 30.80 9.65 3.19
CA ARG A 467 31.44 10.69 2.36
C ARG A 467 32.63 10.19 1.53
N ASP A 468 33.03 8.94 1.73
CA ASP A 468 34.12 8.30 1.01
C ASP A 468 33.73 6.94 0.44
N ALA A 469 34.33 6.60 -0.70
CA ALA A 469 34.13 5.33 -1.39
C ALA A 469 35.37 4.43 -1.33
N VAL A 470 35.10 3.14 -1.40
CA VAL A 470 36.12 2.10 -1.50
C VAL A 470 36.05 1.42 -2.85
N LYS A 471 37.20 1.13 -3.45
CA LYS A 471 37.28 0.28 -4.64
C LYS A 471 36.96 -1.15 -4.22
N LEU A 472 36.01 -1.78 -4.90
CA LEU A 472 35.70 -3.20 -4.73
C LEU A 472 36.70 -4.06 -5.50
N HIS A 473 36.88 -5.30 -5.07
CA HIS A 473 37.70 -6.29 -5.77
C HIS A 473 37.23 -6.47 -7.21
N LEU A 474 38.16 -6.75 -8.11
CA LEU A 474 37.84 -7.04 -9.52
C LEU A 474 37.08 -8.38 -9.63
N TRP A 475 35.98 -8.36 -10.38
CA TRP A 475 35.11 -9.53 -10.59
C TRP A 475 34.93 -9.89 -12.06
N THR A 476 35.00 -8.91 -12.96
CA THR A 476 34.73 -9.08 -14.39
C THR A 476 35.91 -8.55 -15.19
N ASN A 477 36.18 -9.18 -16.33
CA ASN A 477 37.08 -8.64 -17.34
C ASN A 477 36.60 -7.26 -17.80
N SER A 478 37.52 -6.32 -18.02
CA SER A 478 37.23 -4.94 -18.43
C SER A 478 36.54 -4.81 -19.79
N THR A 479 36.60 -5.84 -20.63
CA THR A 479 36.02 -5.85 -21.99
C THR A 479 34.57 -6.34 -22.05
N ILE A 480 34.10 -7.08 -21.04
CA ILE A 480 32.77 -7.68 -21.06
C ILE A 480 31.73 -6.61 -20.70
N LYS A 481 30.73 -6.43 -21.55
CA LYS A 481 29.63 -5.51 -21.26
C LYS A 481 28.76 -6.08 -20.14
N SER A 482 28.57 -5.28 -19.09
CA SER A 482 27.78 -5.67 -17.92
C SER A 482 26.92 -4.51 -17.41
N VAL A 483 25.88 -4.81 -16.62
CA VAL A 483 25.09 -3.80 -15.91
C VAL A 483 24.65 -4.35 -14.56
N THR A 484 24.49 -3.46 -13.58
CA THR A 484 24.05 -3.83 -12.23
C THR A 484 22.53 -3.90 -12.19
N SER A 485 21.99 -4.90 -11.51
CA SER A 485 20.55 -5.01 -11.27
C SER A 485 20.28 -5.62 -9.90
N MET A 486 19.00 -5.64 -9.51
CA MET A 486 18.52 -6.19 -8.25
C MET A 486 17.64 -7.41 -8.52
N ASN A 487 17.95 -8.54 -7.89
CA ASN A 487 17.12 -9.73 -8.04
C ASN A 487 15.82 -9.59 -7.22
N ALA A 488 14.93 -10.58 -7.33
CA ALA A 488 13.66 -10.59 -6.59
C ALA A 488 13.81 -10.48 -5.06
N TRP A 489 14.98 -10.80 -4.50
CA TRP A 489 15.26 -10.77 -3.06
C TRP A 489 15.96 -9.50 -2.59
N GLY A 490 16.16 -8.53 -3.49
CA GLY A 490 16.84 -7.29 -3.14
C GLY A 490 18.36 -7.38 -3.15
N GLN A 491 18.93 -8.49 -3.63
CA GLN A 491 20.38 -8.66 -3.73
C GLN A 491 20.90 -8.17 -5.08
N VAL A 492 22.11 -7.65 -5.06
CA VAL A 492 22.79 -7.14 -6.25
C VAL A 492 23.25 -8.32 -7.12
N TYR A 493 23.04 -8.22 -8.41
CA TYR A 493 23.58 -9.15 -9.39
C TYR A 493 24.02 -8.41 -10.65
N LEU A 494 24.96 -9.00 -11.38
CA LEU A 494 25.50 -8.48 -12.63
C LEU A 494 24.87 -9.22 -13.79
N ILE A 495 24.44 -8.48 -14.82
CA ILE A 495 23.95 -9.04 -16.07
C ILE A 495 25.04 -8.84 -17.11
N TYR A 496 25.59 -9.94 -17.64
CA TYR A 496 26.53 -9.91 -18.75
C TYR A 496 25.84 -10.17 -20.07
N VAL A 497 26.20 -9.39 -21.09
CA VAL A 497 25.79 -9.64 -22.47
C VAL A 497 27.05 -9.87 -23.30
N PHE A 498 27.20 -11.08 -23.81
CA PHE A 498 28.33 -11.47 -24.65
C PHE A 498 28.07 -11.10 -26.12
N GLU A 499 29.13 -10.97 -26.91
CA GLU A 499 29.04 -10.59 -28.33
C GLU A 499 28.18 -11.55 -29.17
N ASN A 500 28.10 -12.82 -28.77
CA ASN A 500 27.24 -13.84 -29.39
C ASN A 500 25.73 -13.68 -29.05
N GLY A 501 25.35 -12.66 -28.28
CA GLY A 501 23.99 -12.41 -27.83
C GLY A 501 23.52 -13.33 -26.70
N THR A 502 24.43 -14.04 -26.02
CA THR A 502 24.09 -14.78 -24.80
C THR A 502 24.08 -13.86 -23.59
N ILE A 503 23.08 -14.05 -22.73
CA ILE A 503 22.96 -13.34 -21.45
C ILE A 503 23.32 -14.28 -20.32
N HIS A 504 24.12 -13.79 -19.38
CA HIS A 504 24.45 -14.52 -18.16
C HIS A 504 24.22 -13.64 -16.92
N PRO A 505 23.21 -13.93 -16.08
CA PRO A 505 23.09 -13.31 -14.78
C PRO A 505 24.04 -13.97 -13.76
N GLN A 506 24.70 -13.16 -12.93
CA GLN A 506 25.58 -13.62 -11.86
C GLN A 506 25.31 -12.84 -10.57
N GLU A 507 24.97 -13.54 -9.49
CA GLU A 507 24.84 -12.93 -8.16
C GLU A 507 26.16 -12.29 -7.70
N TYR A 508 26.08 -11.06 -7.18
CA TYR A 508 27.22 -10.32 -6.69
C TYR A 508 27.15 -10.19 -5.16
N PRO A 509 28.10 -10.79 -4.41
CA PRO A 509 28.03 -10.84 -2.95
C PRO A 509 28.50 -9.51 -2.31
N LEU A 510 27.79 -8.41 -2.61
CA LEU A 510 28.17 -7.05 -2.19
C LEU A 510 28.47 -6.95 -0.68
N LYS A 511 27.66 -7.62 0.17
CA LYS A 511 27.86 -7.62 1.62
C LYS A 511 29.23 -8.20 2.01
N LEU A 512 29.60 -9.35 1.43
CA LEU A 512 30.88 -10.00 1.73
C LEU A 512 32.06 -9.17 1.23
N GLU A 513 31.95 -8.58 0.05
CA GLU A 513 32.99 -7.69 -0.52
C GLU A 513 33.17 -6.43 0.35
N ALA A 514 32.07 -5.82 0.79
CA ALA A 514 32.09 -4.70 1.71
C ALA A 514 32.72 -5.05 3.07
N GLU A 515 32.36 -6.22 3.64
CA GLU A 515 32.94 -6.72 4.91
C GLU A 515 34.43 -7.03 4.78
N SER A 516 34.86 -7.61 3.67
CA SER A 516 36.26 -7.93 3.38
C SER A 516 37.13 -6.67 3.39
N ILE A 517 36.68 -5.60 2.72
CA ILE A 517 37.40 -4.32 2.67
C ILE A 517 37.37 -3.61 4.02
N ALA A 518 36.22 -3.63 4.70
CA ALA A 518 36.11 -3.01 6.00
C ALA A 518 37.01 -3.66 7.05
N PHE A 519 37.18 -5.00 6.98
CA PHE A 519 38.10 -5.73 7.83
C PHE A 519 39.54 -5.25 7.64
N GLN A 520 40.01 -5.13 6.40
CA GLN A 520 41.35 -4.59 6.09
C GLN A 520 41.57 -3.19 6.67
N ARG A 521 40.53 -2.35 6.61
CA ARG A 521 40.56 -0.98 7.13
C ARG A 521 40.30 -0.86 8.63
N LYS A 522 40.00 -1.96 9.31
CA LYS A 522 39.56 -1.98 10.72
C LYS A 522 38.34 -1.08 10.98
N GLU A 523 37.49 -0.90 9.97
CA GLU A 523 36.25 -0.14 10.07
C GLU A 523 35.21 -0.99 10.82
N LYS A 524 34.56 -0.42 11.84
CA LYS A 524 33.54 -1.09 12.65
C LYS A 524 32.26 -0.28 12.67
N CYS A 525 31.11 -0.96 12.73
CA CYS A 525 29.85 -0.27 12.95
C CYS A 525 29.82 0.26 14.40
N PRO A 526 29.44 1.53 14.63
CA PRO A 526 29.44 2.11 15.97
C PRO A 526 28.38 1.49 16.90
N TYR A 527 27.41 0.77 16.34
CA TYR A 527 26.39 0.02 17.07
C TYR A 527 26.41 -1.46 16.68
N ILE A 528 25.83 -2.29 17.55
CA ILE A 528 25.73 -3.74 17.39
C ILE A 528 24.39 -4.11 16.78
N ALA A 529 23.32 -3.47 17.24
CA ALA A 529 21.97 -3.73 16.74
C ALA A 529 21.13 -2.45 16.66
N PHE A 530 20.25 -2.42 15.66
CA PHE A 530 19.25 -1.37 15.49
C PHE A 530 17.90 -2.02 15.13
N HIS A 531 17.01 -2.09 16.11
CA HIS A 531 15.70 -2.74 16.03
C HIS A 531 14.56 -1.73 16.00
N ASN A 532 13.39 -2.12 15.48
CA ASN A 532 12.18 -1.29 15.49
C ASN A 532 10.93 -2.16 15.30
N ASN A 533 9.76 -1.56 15.51
CA ASN A 533 8.45 -2.16 15.22
C ASN A 533 7.78 -1.62 13.93
N ILE A 534 8.57 -1.09 12.99
CA ILE A 534 8.08 -0.57 11.72
C ILE A 534 8.07 -1.73 10.72
N PHE A 535 6.90 -2.37 10.62
CA PHE A 535 6.70 -3.54 9.75
C PHE A 535 6.03 -3.19 8.43
N THR A 536 5.41 -2.01 8.33
CA THR A 536 4.68 -1.55 7.15
C THR A 536 5.23 -0.20 6.70
N VAL A 537 5.38 -0.02 5.39
CA VAL A 537 5.89 1.24 4.82
C VAL A 537 4.81 2.31 4.65
N PHE A 538 3.54 2.00 4.98
CA PHE A 538 2.40 2.91 4.84
C PHE A 538 1.44 2.74 6.02
N TYR A 539 1.25 3.81 6.79
CA TYR A 539 0.29 3.91 7.88
C TYR A 539 -0.77 4.93 7.53
N PHE A 540 -2.01 4.65 7.95
CA PHE A 540 -3.13 5.54 7.77
C PHE A 540 -3.59 6.08 9.12
N LEU A 541 -3.76 7.39 9.24
CA LEU A 541 -4.19 8.05 10.46
C LEU A 541 -5.46 8.86 10.20
N ASP A 542 -6.53 8.51 10.91
CA ASP A 542 -7.78 9.26 10.91
C ASP A 542 -7.84 10.24 12.09
N LYS A 543 -8.90 11.04 12.16
CA LYS A 543 -9.10 11.98 13.26
C LYS A 543 -9.11 11.27 14.61
N GLY A 544 -8.48 11.89 15.61
CA GLY A 544 -8.40 11.37 16.98
C GLY A 544 -7.57 10.09 17.14
N GLN A 545 -7.00 9.54 16.08
CA GLN A 545 -6.12 8.39 16.15
C GLN A 545 -4.67 8.81 16.42
N ASN A 546 -3.94 7.93 17.12
CA ASN A 546 -2.52 8.09 17.38
C ASN A 546 -1.74 6.91 16.78
N LEU A 547 -0.57 7.20 16.20
CA LEU A 547 0.36 6.19 15.72
C LEU A 547 1.62 6.21 16.58
N SER A 548 1.90 5.10 17.27
CA SER A 548 3.13 4.94 18.05
C SER A 548 4.07 3.91 17.45
N VAL A 549 5.32 4.32 17.21
CA VAL A 549 6.41 3.46 16.74
C VAL A 549 7.58 3.53 17.72
N TRP A 550 8.36 2.46 17.83
CA TRP A 550 9.58 2.44 18.62
C TRP A 550 10.78 1.97 17.81
N ALA A 551 11.94 2.51 18.14
CA ALA A 551 13.23 2.06 17.66
C ALA A 551 14.18 1.88 18.85
N GLN A 552 15.06 0.89 18.76
CA GLN A 552 16.04 0.55 19.78
C GLN A 552 17.43 0.45 19.15
N ILE A 553 18.42 1.09 19.76
CA ILE A 553 19.82 0.98 19.38
C ILE A 553 20.63 0.39 20.54
N VAL A 554 21.47 -0.59 20.22
CA VAL A 554 22.38 -1.26 21.17
C VAL A 554 23.81 -0.99 20.73
N TYR A 555 24.62 -0.42 21.61
CA TYR A 555 26.00 -0.01 21.30
C TYR A 555 26.93 -0.16 22.52
N PRO A 556 28.26 -0.27 22.32
CA PRO A 556 29.21 -0.35 23.42
C PRO A 556 29.15 0.87 24.36
N GLU A 557 29.43 0.68 25.64
CA GLU A 557 29.56 1.80 26.57
C GLU A 557 30.57 2.85 26.08
N ASN A 558 30.32 4.12 26.37
CA ASN A 558 31.14 5.30 26.02
C ASN A 558 31.10 5.77 24.55
N VAL A 559 30.30 5.17 23.66
CA VAL A 559 30.13 5.70 22.28
C VAL A 559 29.14 6.87 22.22
N GLY A 560 28.06 6.83 23.03
CA GLY A 560 27.12 7.96 23.16
C GLY A 560 26.09 8.11 22.04
N LEU A 561 25.73 7.04 21.32
CA LEU A 561 24.79 7.12 20.20
C LEU A 561 23.35 7.47 20.63
N TYR A 562 22.56 8.00 19.70
CA TYR A 562 21.13 8.27 19.87
C TYR A 562 20.36 7.99 18.58
N ILE A 563 19.02 8.08 18.65
CA ILE A 563 18.11 7.84 17.54
C ILE A 563 17.59 9.19 17.06
N ILE A 564 17.57 9.39 15.74
CA ILE A 564 17.08 10.60 15.08
C ILE A 564 15.80 10.26 14.33
N VAL A 565 14.79 11.12 14.49
CA VAL A 565 13.50 11.02 13.82
C VAL A 565 13.30 12.29 13.01
N GLU A 566 13.19 12.15 11.71
CA GLU A 566 13.02 13.25 10.78
C GLU A 566 11.73 13.02 9.98
N SER A 567 10.97 14.08 9.73
CA SER A 567 9.75 14.00 8.94
C SER A 567 9.73 15.06 7.84
N TYR A 568 9.18 14.69 6.68
CA TYR A 568 9.12 15.51 5.48
C TYR A 568 7.70 15.48 4.90
N GLY A 569 7.18 16.67 4.57
CA GLY A 569 5.81 16.86 4.09
C GLY A 569 5.07 17.96 4.86
N PRO A 570 3.73 17.97 4.81
CA PRO A 570 2.93 19.00 5.45
C PRO A 570 2.97 18.88 6.98
N LYS A 571 3.04 20.02 7.68
CA LYS A 571 3.10 20.09 9.15
C LYS A 571 1.71 19.91 9.77
N ILE A 572 1.16 18.70 9.68
CA ILE A 572 -0.22 18.36 10.09
C ILE A 572 -0.32 17.41 11.30
N LEU A 573 0.83 16.93 11.79
CA LEU A 573 0.93 16.04 12.94
C LEU A 573 1.84 16.65 14.01
N GLU A 574 1.48 16.43 15.27
CA GLU A 574 2.35 16.62 16.42
C GLU A 574 3.12 15.34 16.71
N GLN A 575 4.38 15.49 17.11
CA GLN A 575 5.29 14.42 17.45
C GLN A 575 5.65 14.49 18.94
N LYS A 576 5.44 13.39 19.67
CA LYS A 576 5.87 13.23 21.06
C LYS A 576 6.87 12.09 21.18
N GLU A 577 8.00 12.37 21.81
CA GLU A 577 9.11 11.42 21.95
C GLU A 577 9.30 11.02 23.41
N GLN A 578 9.51 9.73 23.64
CA GLN A 578 9.83 9.16 24.93
C GLN A 578 11.04 8.26 24.79
N VAL A 579 12.11 8.53 25.54
CA VAL A 579 13.36 7.77 25.47
C VAL A 579 13.58 7.02 26.78
N HIS A 580 13.82 5.73 26.67
CA HIS A 580 14.26 4.86 27.75
C HIS A 580 15.69 4.42 27.52
N TYR A 581 16.47 4.34 28.60
CA TYR A 581 17.89 4.04 28.55
C TYR A 581 18.25 3.00 29.62
N GLU A 582 19.03 2.00 29.20
CA GLU A 582 19.51 0.91 30.05
C GLU A 582 21.00 0.65 29.75
N ILE A 583 21.75 0.26 30.78
CA ILE A 583 23.15 -0.19 30.66
C ILE A 583 23.24 -1.58 31.26
N ALA A 584 23.75 -2.54 30.49
CA ALA A 584 23.98 -3.90 30.95
C ALA A 584 25.20 -4.51 30.25
N SER A 585 26.06 -5.17 31.02
CA SER A 585 27.16 -6.01 30.51
C SER A 585 28.11 -5.33 29.51
N GLY A 586 28.44 -4.04 29.70
CA GLY A 586 29.34 -3.30 28.80
C GLY A 586 28.64 -2.68 27.59
N TYR A 587 27.31 -2.76 27.51
CA TYR A 587 26.51 -2.24 26.42
C TYR A 587 25.43 -1.27 26.91
N CYS A 588 25.20 -0.24 26.12
CA CYS A 588 24.13 0.72 26.26
C CYS A 588 22.97 0.37 25.31
N THR A 589 21.76 0.35 25.85
CA THR A 589 20.53 0.19 25.07
C THR A 589 19.69 1.46 25.20
N LYS A 590 19.37 2.11 24.07
CA LYS A 590 18.43 3.23 24.01
C LYS A 590 17.21 2.82 23.20
N THR A 591 16.03 2.93 23.81
CA THR A 591 14.75 2.71 23.15
C THR A 591 13.98 4.03 23.07
N MET A 592 13.65 4.47 21.87
CA MET A 592 12.87 5.67 21.61
C MET A 592 11.49 5.28 21.09
N THR A 593 10.44 5.74 21.75
CA THR A 593 9.06 5.65 21.28
C THR A 593 8.61 7.01 20.78
N VAL A 594 8.08 7.05 19.57
CA VAL A 594 7.57 8.24 18.90
C VAL A 594 6.08 8.07 18.68
N THR A 595 5.29 9.03 19.13
CA THR A 595 3.84 9.06 18.91
C THR A 595 3.45 10.24 18.04
N PHE A 596 2.80 9.95 16.92
CA PHE A 596 2.21 10.92 16.00
C PHE A 596 0.72 11.08 16.30
N SER A 597 0.26 12.32 16.41
CA SER A 597 -1.13 12.64 16.75
C SER A 597 -1.59 13.96 16.11
N GLN A 598 -2.89 14.16 15.98
CA GLN A 598 -3.48 15.42 15.55
C GLN A 598 -4.47 15.92 16.61
N ASN A 599 -4.34 17.20 17.01
CA ASN A 599 -5.17 17.83 18.03
C ASN A 599 -6.11 18.92 17.47
N VAL A 600 -6.52 18.80 16.20
CA VAL A 600 -7.39 19.79 15.55
C VAL A 600 -8.85 19.49 15.90
N ASN A 601 -9.58 20.50 16.39
CA ASN A 601 -11.02 20.43 16.58
C ASN A 601 -11.74 20.97 15.35
N TYR A 602 -12.62 20.17 14.76
CA TYR A 602 -13.43 20.50 13.59
C TYR A 602 -14.87 20.91 13.94
N GLU A 603 -15.21 21.03 15.23
CA GLU A 603 -16.53 21.46 15.68
C GLU A 603 -16.79 22.95 15.42
N ALA A 604 -17.96 23.25 14.86
CA ALA A 604 -18.48 24.61 14.70
C ALA A 604 -17.52 25.61 14.01
N VAL A 605 -16.67 25.10 13.11
CA VAL A 605 -15.75 25.91 12.29
C VAL A 605 -16.45 26.54 11.09
N ASP A 606 -16.01 27.72 10.67
CA ASP A 606 -16.64 28.47 9.56
C ASP A 606 -16.59 27.72 8.22
N ASP A 607 -15.44 27.10 7.90
CA ASP A 607 -15.25 26.30 6.69
C ASP A 607 -14.61 24.95 7.02
N TYR A 608 -15.48 23.98 7.28
CA TYR A 608 -15.10 22.62 7.66
C TYR A 608 -14.24 21.93 6.59
N PHE A 609 -14.62 22.03 5.32
CA PHE A 609 -13.92 21.34 4.24
C PHE A 609 -12.55 21.94 3.96
N LYS A 610 -12.41 23.27 4.07
CA LYS A 610 -11.10 23.91 3.98
C LYS A 610 -10.18 23.48 5.11
N LEU A 611 -10.68 23.42 6.35
CA LEU A 611 -9.89 22.98 7.50
C LEU A 611 -9.47 21.51 7.34
N GLN A 612 -10.35 20.63 6.88
CA GLN A 612 -9.99 19.26 6.54
C GLN A 612 -8.90 19.22 5.45
N HIS A 613 -9.06 19.99 4.38
CA HIS A 613 -8.10 20.00 3.29
C HIS A 613 -6.70 20.45 3.76
N GLN A 614 -6.62 21.42 4.66
CA GLN A 614 -5.37 21.91 5.24
C GLN A 614 -4.71 20.89 6.20
N ASN A 615 -5.50 20.04 6.86
CA ASN A 615 -5.03 19.08 7.87
C ASN A 615 -5.00 17.62 7.39
N THR A 616 -5.12 17.41 6.09
CA THR A 616 -4.91 16.12 5.43
C THR A 616 -3.65 16.16 4.60
N GLY A 617 -3.05 15.02 4.31
CA GLY A 617 -1.85 14.94 3.49
C GLY A 617 -0.99 13.74 3.81
N LEU A 618 0.09 13.62 3.05
CA LEU A 618 1.04 12.53 3.17
C LEU A 618 2.34 13.05 3.77
N LEU A 619 2.81 12.39 4.83
CA LEU A 619 4.08 12.66 5.48
C LEU A 619 5.01 11.45 5.29
N LEU A 620 6.28 11.69 4.99
CA LEU A 620 7.33 10.68 5.12
C LEU A 620 8.03 10.85 6.46
N VAL A 621 8.31 9.75 7.12
CA VAL A 621 9.06 9.71 8.36
C VAL A 621 10.25 8.78 8.17
N GLN A 622 11.41 9.22 8.63
CA GLN A 622 12.61 8.39 8.71
C GLN A 622 13.14 8.29 10.14
N ILE A 623 13.57 7.10 10.50
CA ILE A 623 14.25 6.83 11.77
C ILE A 623 15.62 6.21 11.49
N ARG A 624 16.66 6.82 12.07
CA ARG A 624 18.06 6.41 11.86
C ARG A 624 18.90 6.57 13.12
N PRO A 625 20.02 5.84 13.25
CA PRO A 625 21.02 6.11 14.28
C PRO A 625 21.74 7.44 14.02
N SER A 626 22.28 8.04 15.09
CA SER A 626 23.05 9.29 15.02
C SER A 626 24.36 9.15 14.26
N GLU A 627 25.00 7.98 14.35
CA GLU A 627 26.22 7.62 13.61
C GLU A 627 26.05 6.25 12.95
N TYR A 628 26.70 6.07 11.81
CA TYR A 628 26.72 4.82 11.04
C TYR A 628 28.02 4.75 10.22
N ALA A 629 28.33 3.56 9.75
CA ALA A 629 29.51 3.23 8.94
C ALA A 629 29.11 2.35 7.75
N ARG A 630 30.03 2.08 6.81
CA ARG A 630 29.75 1.22 5.65
C ARG A 630 29.41 -0.22 6.03
N THR A 631 29.96 -0.67 7.16
CA THR A 631 29.75 -2.02 7.73
C THR A 631 28.41 -2.20 8.42
N CYS A 632 27.70 -1.11 8.70
CA CYS A 632 26.43 -1.20 9.39
C CYS A 632 25.36 -1.83 8.49
N PRO A 633 24.53 -2.75 9.01
CA PRO A 633 23.58 -3.51 8.19
C PRO A 633 22.47 -2.61 7.60
N ARG A 634 21.93 -1.67 8.38
CA ARG A 634 20.88 -0.73 7.93
C ARG A 634 21.31 0.71 8.16
N SER A 635 21.11 1.58 7.19
CA SER A 635 21.35 3.02 7.34
C SER A 635 20.17 3.75 7.99
N GLN A 636 18.95 3.42 7.57
CA GLN A 636 17.71 4.08 8.01
C GLN A 636 16.48 3.21 7.75
N ASN A 637 15.34 3.55 8.37
CA ASN A 637 14.02 3.03 7.99
C ASN A 637 13.12 4.21 7.62
N VAL A 638 12.42 4.09 6.48
CA VAL A 638 11.53 5.12 5.93
C VAL A 638 10.12 4.55 5.79
N PHE A 639 9.11 5.30 6.22
CA PHE A 639 7.70 4.93 6.08
C PHE A 639 6.82 6.16 5.85
N GLN A 640 5.64 5.93 5.27
CA GLN A 640 4.62 6.94 5.02
C GLN A 640 3.58 6.96 6.14
N VAL A 641 3.13 8.16 6.50
CA VAL A 641 1.95 8.41 7.34
C VAL A 641 0.97 9.26 6.53
N ALA A 642 -0.13 8.64 6.09
CA ALA A 642 -1.22 9.29 5.39
C ALA A 642 -2.29 9.74 6.38
N VAL A 643 -2.56 11.05 6.42
CA VAL A 643 -3.61 11.64 7.26
C VAL A 643 -4.79 12.04 6.37
N GLY A 644 -5.94 11.38 6.51
CA GLY A 644 -7.10 11.67 5.66
C GLY A 644 -8.20 10.62 5.71
N CYS A 645 -8.92 10.44 4.60
CA CYS A 645 -9.92 9.37 4.47
C CYS A 645 -9.33 8.13 3.79
N ASP A 646 -9.46 6.96 4.44
CA ASP A 646 -9.14 5.66 3.85
C ASP A 646 -10.35 5.20 3.05
N GLY A 647 -10.18 5.09 1.72
CA GLY A 647 -11.26 4.68 0.81
C GLY A 647 -11.81 3.28 1.07
N ASN A 648 -11.10 2.45 1.84
CA ASN A 648 -11.55 1.10 2.20
C ASN A 648 -12.33 1.07 3.51
N LYS A 649 -12.46 2.20 4.23
CA LYS A 649 -13.30 2.29 5.41
C LYS A 649 -14.77 2.40 5.03
N PHE A 650 -15.60 1.58 5.65
CA PHE A 650 -17.04 1.67 5.54
C PHE A 650 -17.71 1.33 6.86
N ILE A 651 -18.92 1.85 7.06
CA ILE A 651 -19.75 1.50 8.21
C ILE A 651 -20.86 0.54 7.79
N ALA A 652 -21.25 -0.35 8.69
CA ALA A 652 -22.40 -1.24 8.51
C ALA A 652 -23.21 -1.34 9.81
N VAL A 653 -24.50 -1.64 9.69
CA VAL A 653 -25.37 -1.87 10.85
C VAL A 653 -25.16 -3.30 11.37
N LYS A 654 -24.95 -3.44 12.67
CA LYS A 654 -24.75 -4.72 13.36
C LYS A 654 -25.98 -5.60 13.23
N GLY A 655 -25.81 -6.82 12.72
CA GLY A 655 -26.88 -7.82 12.61
C GLY A 655 -27.58 -7.93 11.25
N SER A 656 -27.15 -7.19 10.22
CA SER A 656 -27.65 -7.34 8.85
C SER A 656 -26.67 -8.08 7.94
N PHE A 657 -27.01 -9.33 7.55
CA PHE A 657 -26.33 -10.11 6.51
C PHE A 657 -27.32 -10.69 5.47
N LEU A 658 -26.81 -10.88 4.25
CA LEU A 658 -27.48 -11.22 2.98
C LEU A 658 -28.10 -12.63 2.87
N ARG A 659 -29.36 -12.75 2.38
CA ARG A 659 -29.87 -13.54 1.20
C ARG A 659 -31.38 -13.90 1.24
N ASN A 660 -32.04 -13.64 0.09
CA ASN A 660 -33.25 -14.16 -0.60
C ASN A 660 -34.73 -13.81 -0.24
N ARG A 661 -35.52 -13.68 -1.34
CA ARG A 661 -36.81 -12.98 -1.68
C ARG A 661 -38.09 -13.31 -0.89
N PRO A 662 -39.10 -12.39 -0.82
CA PRO A 662 -40.29 -12.46 -1.72
C PRO A 662 -41.00 -11.10 -2.02
N SER A 663 -42.29 -11.13 -2.42
CA SER A 663 -42.96 -10.23 -3.38
C SER A 663 -44.16 -9.39 -2.87
N LYS A 664 -44.05 -8.06 -3.10
CA LYS A 664 -45.07 -7.04 -3.50
C LYS A 664 -46.25 -6.69 -2.57
N ASN A 665 -46.79 -5.45 -2.49
CA ASN A 665 -46.64 -4.12 -3.19
C ASN A 665 -46.82 -2.97 -2.14
N LEU A 666 -46.50 -1.67 -2.27
CA LEU A 666 -46.29 -0.69 -3.38
C LEU A 666 -44.95 -0.79 -4.15
N ARG A 667 -44.91 -0.35 -5.42
CA ARG A 667 -43.79 -0.63 -6.35
C ARG A 667 -42.81 0.54 -6.56
N VAL A 668 -41.77 0.59 -5.73
CA VAL A 668 -40.45 1.10 -6.13
C VAL A 668 -39.55 -0.13 -6.38
N ARG A 669 -38.68 -0.10 -7.40
CA ARG A 669 -37.75 -1.23 -7.66
C ARG A 669 -36.70 -1.24 -6.54
N TYR A 670 -36.94 -2.02 -5.49
CA TYR A 670 -35.96 -2.23 -4.42
C TYR A 670 -34.66 -2.79 -5.01
N ASN A 671 -33.57 -2.05 -4.88
CA ASN A 671 -32.27 -2.46 -5.42
C ASN A 671 -31.59 -3.42 -4.45
N TRP A 672 -31.89 -4.71 -4.59
CA TRP A 672 -31.31 -5.79 -3.78
C TRP A 672 -29.77 -5.82 -3.75
N LYS A 673 -29.12 -5.35 -4.81
CA LYS A 673 -27.66 -5.29 -4.88
C LYS A 673 -27.11 -4.17 -4.00
N GLU A 674 -27.89 -3.12 -3.78
CA GLU A 674 -27.49 -1.89 -3.11
C GLU A 674 -27.95 -1.85 -1.63
N TYR A 675 -29.17 -2.30 -1.33
CA TYR A 675 -29.81 -2.10 -0.02
C TYR A 675 -29.83 -3.34 0.89
N GLY A 676 -29.44 -4.51 0.39
CA GLY A 676 -29.38 -5.75 1.18
C GLY A 676 -30.75 -6.38 1.47
N CYS A 677 -30.86 -7.15 2.56
CA CYS A 677 -32.14 -7.71 3.04
C CYS A 677 -32.71 -6.83 4.16
N PRO A 678 -34.02 -6.56 4.16
CA PRO A 678 -34.65 -5.83 5.24
C PRO A 678 -34.68 -6.68 6.52
N LEU A 679 -34.41 -6.02 7.65
CA LEU A 679 -34.59 -6.59 8.99
C LEU A 679 -36.09 -6.66 9.28
N ARG A 680 -36.59 -7.84 9.67
CA ARG A 680 -38.00 -8.02 10.05
C ARG A 680 -38.20 -7.74 11.53
N LEU A 681 -39.09 -6.80 11.85
CA LEU A 681 -39.42 -6.42 13.22
C LEU A 681 -40.93 -6.36 13.41
N ASP A 682 -41.41 -6.79 14.58
CA ASP A 682 -42.80 -6.52 14.95
C ASP A 682 -42.97 -5.01 15.14
N PHE A 683 -44.10 -4.44 14.69
CA PHE A 683 -44.33 -2.99 14.79
C PHE A 683 -44.24 -2.45 16.23
N ARG A 684 -44.40 -3.30 17.26
CA ARG A 684 -44.24 -2.95 18.68
C ARG A 684 -42.79 -2.97 19.16
N GLU A 685 -41.89 -3.64 18.46
CA GLU A 685 -40.48 -3.70 18.80
C GLU A 685 -39.80 -2.36 18.50
N LYS A 686 -38.93 -1.92 19.41
CA LYS A 686 -38.14 -0.70 19.23
C LYS A 686 -36.79 -1.08 18.65
N PHE A 687 -36.34 -0.39 17.61
CA PHE A 687 -35.05 -0.68 16.99
C PHE A 687 -34.00 0.35 17.34
N HIS A 688 -32.87 -0.10 17.89
CA HIS A 688 -31.69 0.74 18.10
C HIS A 688 -30.61 0.36 17.09
N PRO A 689 -30.35 1.21 16.07
CA PRO A 689 -29.28 0.97 15.12
C PRO A 689 -27.93 0.98 15.85
N LEU A 690 -27.17 -0.10 15.72
CA LEU A 690 -25.77 -0.17 16.18
C LEU A 690 -24.87 -0.20 14.97
N LEU A 691 -23.91 0.72 14.89
CA LEU A 691 -23.01 0.84 13.76
C LEU A 691 -21.65 0.22 14.08
N GLN A 692 -21.05 -0.42 13.07
CA GLN A 692 -19.74 -1.04 13.13
C GLN A 692 -18.88 -0.48 12.00
N LEU A 693 -17.65 -0.09 12.32
CA LEU A 693 -16.65 0.36 11.36
C LEU A 693 -15.83 -0.83 10.87
N TYR A 694 -15.63 -0.90 9.57
CA TYR A 694 -14.82 -1.89 8.90
C TYR A 694 -13.75 -1.23 8.02
N ASP A 695 -12.65 -1.94 7.81
CA ASP A 695 -11.58 -1.61 6.86
C ASP A 695 -11.19 -2.85 6.01
N ASP A 696 -10.10 -2.76 5.25
CA ASP A 696 -9.53 -3.86 4.46
C ASP A 696 -9.22 -5.15 5.27
N ASN A 697 -8.95 -5.00 6.56
CA ASN A 697 -8.56 -6.07 7.47
C ASN A 697 -9.75 -6.65 8.24
N GLY A 698 -10.90 -5.99 8.18
CA GLY A 698 -12.16 -6.48 8.74
C GLY A 698 -12.77 -5.50 9.73
N PHE A 699 -13.33 -6.04 10.81
CA PHE A 699 -13.97 -5.25 11.86
C PHE A 699 -12.93 -4.42 12.63
N VAL A 700 -13.17 -3.12 12.78
CA VAL A 700 -12.31 -2.19 13.52
C VAL A 700 -12.90 -1.92 14.91
N GLU A 701 -14.12 -1.36 14.97
CA GLU A 701 -14.78 -0.98 16.22
C GLU A 701 -16.30 -0.84 16.07
N ASP A 702 -17.02 -0.85 17.20
CA ASP A 702 -18.42 -0.39 17.25
C ASP A 702 -18.42 1.14 17.35
N VAL A 703 -19.09 1.83 16.42
CA VAL A 703 -19.10 3.30 16.33
C VAL A 703 -19.83 3.91 17.53
N GLY A 704 -19.12 4.70 18.32
CA GLY A 704 -19.63 5.31 19.56
C GLY A 704 -20.21 6.72 19.40
N VAL A 705 -20.04 7.35 18.23
CA VAL A 705 -20.35 8.78 18.02
C VAL A 705 -21.78 9.03 17.55
N ASN A 706 -22.16 10.31 17.49
CA ASN A 706 -23.48 10.74 17.05
C ASN A 706 -23.68 10.52 15.55
N PHE A 707 -24.82 9.97 15.18
CA PHE A 707 -25.25 9.76 13.79
C PHE A 707 -26.75 10.03 13.66
N ILE A 708 -27.18 10.24 12.41
CA ILE A 708 -28.58 10.38 12.05
C ILE A 708 -29.04 9.24 11.16
N VAL A 709 -30.34 9.01 11.18
CA VAL A 709 -31.03 8.11 10.27
C VAL A 709 -32.23 8.81 9.66
N TRP A 710 -32.40 8.68 8.35
CA TRP A 710 -33.57 9.20 7.66
C TRP A 710 -34.03 8.23 6.58
N GLU A 711 -35.33 8.25 6.30
CA GLU A 711 -35.92 7.40 5.26
C GLU A 711 -35.73 8.07 3.87
N ILE A 712 -35.17 7.33 2.92
CA ILE A 712 -34.73 7.89 1.63
C ILE A 712 -35.85 8.01 0.59
N HIS A 713 -37.01 7.40 0.84
CA HIS A 713 -38.18 7.40 -0.04
C HIS A 713 -39.31 8.33 0.44
N GLY A 714 -39.06 9.13 1.48
CA GLY A 714 -39.96 10.18 1.96
C GLY A 714 -41.08 9.69 2.87
N ARG A 715 -40.95 8.51 3.49
CA ARG A 715 -41.87 8.08 4.55
C ARG A 715 -41.64 8.88 5.84
N ASP A 716 -42.72 9.28 6.49
CA ASP A 716 -42.72 10.06 7.74
C ASP A 716 -43.51 9.38 8.87
N ASP A 717 -43.92 8.12 8.67
CA ASP A 717 -44.73 7.32 9.60
C ASP A 717 -43.89 6.53 10.62
N TYR A 718 -42.72 7.04 10.97
CA TYR A 718 -41.85 6.55 12.04
C TYR A 718 -41.46 7.70 12.98
N THR A 719 -41.05 7.40 14.20
CA THR A 719 -40.55 8.41 15.14
C THR A 719 -39.48 7.84 16.08
N PHE A 720 -39.01 8.66 17.01
CA PHE A 720 -37.98 8.32 17.98
C PHE A 720 -38.60 8.23 19.38
N ASN A 721 -38.14 7.25 20.17
CA ASN A 721 -38.71 7.02 21.51
C ASN A 721 -38.27 8.05 22.56
N ASN A 722 -37.18 8.79 22.29
CA ASN A 722 -36.57 9.72 23.22
C ASN A 722 -36.86 11.18 22.80
N THR A 723 -36.99 12.08 23.78
CA THR A 723 -37.19 13.52 23.53
C THR A 723 -35.90 14.29 23.79
N MET A 724 -35.78 15.51 23.25
CA MET A 724 -34.60 16.37 23.48
C MET A 724 -34.37 16.58 24.99
N LYS A 725 -35.43 16.82 25.76
CA LYS A 725 -35.39 16.99 27.22
C LYS A 725 -34.87 15.75 27.96
N LYS A 726 -35.37 14.56 27.59
CA LYS A 726 -34.92 13.28 28.18
C LYS A 726 -33.48 12.94 27.77
N SER A 727 -33.03 13.43 26.62
CA SER A 727 -31.66 13.28 26.14
C SER A 727 -30.69 14.29 26.76
N GLY A 728 -31.17 15.22 27.60
CA GLY A 728 -30.35 16.20 28.30
C GLY A 728 -30.01 17.47 27.51
N CYS A 729 -30.71 17.75 26.41
CA CYS A 729 -30.51 18.97 25.63
C CYS A 729 -30.85 20.22 26.45
N LEU A 730 -30.01 21.25 26.32
CA LEU A 730 -30.23 22.57 26.91
C LEU A 730 -30.94 23.51 25.94
N ASN A 731 -30.63 23.39 24.65
CA ASN A 731 -31.25 24.12 23.55
C ASN A 731 -31.93 23.15 22.57
N GLU A 732 -32.77 23.68 21.67
CA GLU A 732 -33.38 22.88 20.62
C GLU A 732 -32.30 22.25 19.72
N ALA A 733 -32.34 20.92 19.55
CA ALA A 733 -31.43 20.20 18.69
C ALA A 733 -31.82 20.36 17.21
N GLN A 734 -30.84 20.25 16.32
CA GLN A 734 -31.12 20.18 14.88
C GLN A 734 -31.98 18.93 14.58
N THR A 735 -32.94 19.09 13.67
CA THR A 735 -33.78 18.01 13.14
C THR A 735 -33.61 17.91 11.63
N TRP A 736 -33.84 16.74 11.06
CA TRP A 736 -33.77 16.46 9.62
C TRP A 736 -34.64 17.43 8.82
N LYS A 737 -35.85 17.69 9.30
CA LYS A 737 -36.77 18.66 8.68
C LYS A 737 -36.19 20.09 8.70
N SER A 738 -35.62 20.52 9.82
CA SER A 738 -35.03 21.86 9.93
C SER A 738 -33.82 22.02 8.99
N MET A 739 -32.95 21.00 8.92
CA MET A 739 -31.72 21.02 8.14
C MET A 739 -31.97 20.93 6.64
N THR A 740 -32.91 20.07 6.21
CA THR A 740 -33.33 20.00 4.80
C THR A 740 -34.07 21.26 4.34
N THR A 741 -34.81 21.94 5.23
CA THR A 741 -35.45 23.22 4.91
C THR A 741 -34.43 24.33 4.77
N LEU A 742 -33.45 24.40 5.69
CA LEU A 742 -32.37 25.39 5.66
C LEU A 742 -31.47 25.20 4.43
N ASN A 743 -31.15 23.96 4.09
CA ASN A 743 -30.22 23.58 3.01
C ASN A 743 -30.93 23.03 1.77
N LYS A 744 -32.13 23.55 1.44
CA LYS A 744 -32.95 23.09 0.31
C LYS A 744 -32.25 23.13 -1.06
N HIS A 745 -31.18 23.91 -1.18
CA HIS A 745 -30.37 24.05 -2.39
C HIS A 745 -29.36 22.91 -2.59
N LEU A 746 -29.10 22.09 -1.57
CA LEU A 746 -28.19 20.96 -1.62
C LEU A 746 -28.94 19.64 -1.90
N PRO A 747 -28.26 18.62 -2.44
CA PRO A 747 -28.77 17.25 -2.42
C PRO A 747 -29.15 16.83 -1.01
N LEU A 748 -30.18 15.99 -0.88
CA LEU A 748 -30.72 15.56 0.41
C LEU A 748 -29.63 14.96 1.33
N GLU A 749 -28.65 14.26 0.74
CA GLU A 749 -27.53 13.61 1.45
C GLU A 749 -26.51 14.58 2.04
N ASP A 750 -26.46 15.80 1.51
CA ASP A 750 -25.54 16.87 1.92
C ASP A 750 -26.27 17.94 2.75
N ALA A 751 -27.57 17.78 2.99
CA ALA A 751 -28.37 18.74 3.75
C ALA A 751 -28.00 18.77 5.24
N TRP A 752 -27.56 17.63 5.80
CA TRP A 752 -27.08 17.53 7.17
C TRP A 752 -25.87 16.60 7.24
N GLY A 753 -24.79 17.05 7.87
CA GLY A 753 -23.56 16.31 8.03
C GLY A 753 -22.66 16.92 9.09
N PRO A 754 -21.44 16.38 9.24
CA PRO A 754 -20.48 16.91 10.21
C PRO A 754 -20.13 18.39 10.00
N GLU A 755 -20.15 18.85 8.75
CA GLU A 755 -19.85 20.23 8.35
C GLU A 755 -20.78 21.30 8.96
N ASN A 756 -22.00 20.92 9.36
CA ASN A 756 -22.99 21.84 9.89
C ASN A 756 -23.67 21.34 11.17
N TYR A 757 -23.14 20.29 11.78
CA TYR A 757 -23.64 19.71 13.02
C TYR A 757 -23.33 20.62 14.23
N LYS A 758 -24.34 20.81 15.09
CA LYS A 758 -24.25 21.54 16.36
C LYS A 758 -24.91 20.73 17.47
N HIS A 759 -24.16 20.46 18.53
CA HIS A 759 -24.69 19.74 19.69
C HIS A 759 -25.65 20.62 20.52
N CYS A 760 -26.68 20.01 21.11
CA CYS A 760 -27.70 20.72 21.89
C CYS A 760 -27.31 20.98 23.36
N PHE A 761 -26.10 20.57 23.77
CA PHE A 761 -25.64 20.58 25.16
C PHE A 761 -24.85 21.84 25.57
N SER A 762 -24.71 22.83 24.70
CA SER A 762 -24.01 24.08 25.00
C SER A 762 -24.99 25.21 25.31
N TYR A 763 -24.75 25.95 26.40
CA TYR A 763 -25.47 27.18 26.72
C TYR A 763 -25.16 28.34 25.73
N ALA A 764 -24.02 28.28 25.04
CA ALA A 764 -23.56 29.35 24.16
C ALA A 764 -24.11 29.24 22.73
N ILE A 765 -24.63 28.06 22.34
CA ILE A 765 -24.98 27.72 20.95
C ILE A 765 -26.39 27.10 20.94
N GLY A 766 -27.38 27.81 20.41
CA GLY A 766 -28.72 27.27 20.17
C GLY A 766 -29.86 28.26 20.44
N LYS A 767 -31.05 27.94 19.93
CA LYS A 767 -32.28 28.68 20.23
C LYS A 767 -32.96 28.04 21.45
N PRO A 768 -33.46 28.83 22.41
CA PRO A 768 -34.40 28.32 23.39
C PRO A 768 -35.69 27.93 22.65
N GLY A 769 -35.99 26.64 22.60
CA GLY A 769 -37.10 26.06 21.84
C GLY A 769 -37.81 24.93 22.59
N ASP A 770 -38.69 24.19 21.91
CA ASP A 770 -39.47 23.12 22.52
C ASP A 770 -38.66 21.83 22.68
N LEU A 771 -38.19 21.56 23.90
CA LEU A 771 -37.42 20.37 24.24
C LEU A 771 -38.27 19.09 24.31
N ASN A 772 -39.59 19.16 24.11
CA ASN A 772 -40.45 17.97 24.09
C ASN A 772 -40.47 17.27 22.73
N GLN A 773 -39.90 17.88 21.69
CA GLN A 773 -39.76 17.26 20.38
C GLN A 773 -38.94 15.96 20.44
N PRO A 774 -39.19 14.99 19.53
CA PRO A 774 -38.36 13.80 19.38
C PRO A 774 -36.90 14.18 19.13
N TYR A 775 -35.98 13.46 19.77
CA TYR A 775 -34.56 13.60 19.52
C TYR A 775 -34.18 12.67 18.36
N GLU A 776 -33.68 13.20 17.24
CA GLU A 776 -33.42 12.41 16.03
C GLU A 776 -31.98 11.86 15.95
N ILE A 777 -31.10 12.31 16.84
CA ILE A 777 -29.69 11.92 16.87
C ILE A 777 -29.54 10.64 17.70
N ILE A 778 -28.89 9.63 17.14
CA ILE A 778 -28.63 8.35 17.81
C ILE A 778 -27.12 8.22 18.05
N ASN A 779 -26.74 7.64 19.18
CA ASN A 779 -25.38 7.16 19.42
C ASN A 779 -25.45 5.85 20.20
N LYS A 780 -24.31 5.19 20.42
CA LYS A 780 -24.26 3.87 21.07
C LYS A 780 -24.85 3.84 22.49
N SER A 781 -24.84 4.96 23.22
CA SER A 781 -25.17 5.02 24.66
C SER A 781 -26.49 5.73 25.00
N ASN A 782 -27.06 6.51 24.08
CA ASN A 782 -28.24 7.34 24.35
C ASN A 782 -29.56 6.57 24.32
N HIS A 783 -29.52 5.26 24.01
CA HIS A 783 -30.67 4.36 23.95
C HIS A 783 -31.87 4.95 23.19
N ASN A 784 -31.61 5.75 22.17
CA ASN A 784 -32.64 6.31 21.31
C ASN A 784 -33.00 5.28 20.23
N HIS A 785 -34.28 4.94 20.14
CA HIS A 785 -34.77 3.87 19.26
C HIS A 785 -35.77 4.42 18.25
N LEU A 786 -35.74 3.86 17.04
CA LEU A 786 -36.80 3.97 16.06
C LEU A 786 -38.03 3.19 16.53
N VAL A 787 -39.19 3.82 16.38
CA VAL A 787 -40.51 3.25 16.72
C VAL A 787 -41.53 3.57 15.63
N TRP A 788 -42.47 2.65 15.44
CA TRP A 788 -43.53 2.76 14.44
C TRP A 788 -44.88 2.98 15.13
N PRO A 789 -45.41 4.22 15.13
CA PRO A 789 -46.66 4.54 15.83
C PRO A 789 -47.91 4.03 15.11
N VAL A 790 -47.79 3.52 13.88
CA VAL A 790 -48.93 3.11 13.06
C VAL A 790 -48.96 1.59 12.89
N ASP A 791 -50.15 0.99 13.05
CA ASP A 791 -50.38 -0.45 13.06
C ASP A 791 -50.43 -1.08 11.64
N HIS A 792 -49.47 -0.77 10.77
CA HIS A 792 -49.37 -1.37 9.43
C HIS A 792 -48.00 -1.96 9.12
N SER A 793 -48.00 -2.98 8.27
CA SER A 793 -46.79 -3.49 7.65
C SER A 793 -46.22 -2.48 6.66
N GLY A 794 -44.96 -2.09 6.86
CA GLY A 794 -44.26 -1.12 6.03
C GLY A 794 -42.83 -1.57 5.74
N MET A 795 -42.34 -1.20 4.56
CA MET A 795 -40.91 -1.28 4.22
C MET A 795 -40.31 0.11 4.33
N TYR A 796 -39.24 0.23 5.12
CA TYR A 796 -38.50 1.47 5.36
C TYR A 796 -37.07 1.27 4.89
N VAL A 797 -36.54 2.21 4.10
CA VAL A 797 -35.13 2.20 3.71
C VAL A 797 -34.46 3.40 4.34
N PHE A 798 -33.66 3.14 5.36
CA PHE A 798 -32.95 4.16 6.10
C PHE A 798 -31.54 4.33 5.55
N ARG A 799 -31.14 5.59 5.40
CA ARG A 799 -29.74 5.95 5.26
C ARG A 799 -29.23 6.48 6.60
N VAL A 800 -28.02 6.09 6.93
CA VAL A 800 -27.26 6.50 8.12
C VAL A 800 -26.13 7.40 7.68
N LYS A 801 -25.87 8.46 8.44
CA LYS A 801 -24.68 9.31 8.28
C LYS A 801 -24.11 9.71 9.64
N ILE A 802 -22.80 9.60 9.80
CA ILE A 802 -22.11 10.09 11.00
C ILE A 802 -22.16 11.62 11.02
N LEU A 803 -22.46 12.21 12.18
CA LEU A 803 -22.53 13.66 12.37
C LEU A 803 -21.33 14.25 13.10
N ASP A 804 -20.55 13.44 13.82
CA ASP A 804 -19.44 13.94 14.61
C ASP A 804 -18.30 14.47 13.71
N PRO A 805 -17.97 15.78 13.76
CA PRO A 805 -16.93 16.38 12.92
C PRO A 805 -15.52 15.91 13.27
N ASN A 806 -15.30 15.36 14.46
CA ASN A 806 -14.01 14.89 14.94
C ASN A 806 -13.83 13.37 14.78
N TYR A 807 -14.82 12.64 14.26
CA TYR A 807 -14.74 11.17 14.18
C TYR A 807 -13.91 10.65 13.00
N SER A 808 -14.14 11.15 11.79
CA SER A 808 -13.40 10.70 10.61
C SER A 808 -13.30 11.78 9.54
N PHE A 809 -12.27 11.71 8.70
CA PHE A 809 -12.20 12.45 7.44
C PHE A 809 -13.11 11.84 6.35
N CYS A 810 -13.51 10.58 6.49
CA CYS A 810 -14.38 9.91 5.52
C CYS A 810 -15.85 10.33 5.66
N ASN A 811 -16.54 10.42 4.53
CA ASN A 811 -18.00 10.55 4.51
C ASN A 811 -18.65 9.18 4.78
N LEU A 812 -18.69 8.80 6.06
CA LEU A 812 -19.19 7.49 6.50
C LEU A 812 -20.73 7.46 6.44
N THR A 813 -21.24 6.71 5.47
CA THR A 813 -22.67 6.47 5.28
C THR A 813 -22.95 4.99 5.09
N ALA A 814 -24.14 4.54 5.50
CA ALA A 814 -24.64 3.19 5.28
C ALA A 814 -26.12 3.22 4.94
N ILE A 815 -26.60 2.19 4.26
CA ILE A 815 -28.02 2.00 4.00
C ILE A 815 -28.45 0.67 4.63
N PHE A 816 -29.60 0.68 5.29
CA PHE A 816 -30.23 -0.53 5.79
C PHE A 816 -31.75 -0.43 5.62
N ALA A 817 -32.44 -1.56 5.57
CA ALA A 817 -33.88 -1.61 5.41
C ALA A 817 -34.55 -2.34 6.58
N ILE A 818 -35.77 -1.94 6.91
CA ILE A 818 -36.62 -2.57 7.92
C ILE A 818 -37.98 -2.90 7.29
N GLU A 819 -38.44 -4.13 7.49
CA GLU A 819 -39.80 -4.57 7.19
C GLU A 819 -40.55 -4.74 8.51
N THR A 820 -41.53 -3.88 8.79
CA THR A 820 -42.40 -4.03 9.95
C THR A 820 -43.53 -5.01 9.64
N PHE A 821 -43.87 -5.86 10.61
CA PHE A 821 -45.00 -6.78 10.52
C PHE A 821 -45.86 -6.75 11.78
N GLY A 822 -47.09 -7.26 11.64
CA GLY A 822 -48.12 -7.16 12.66
C GLY A 822 -49.12 -6.06 12.28
N VAL A 823 -50.39 -6.46 12.18
CA VAL A 823 -51.52 -5.58 11.92
C VAL A 823 -52.46 -5.80 13.09
N ILE A 824 -52.93 -4.74 13.74
CA ILE A 824 -54.12 -4.84 14.56
C ILE A 824 -55.30 -4.72 13.58
N PRO A 825 -56.02 -5.81 13.25
CA PRO A 825 -57.18 -5.68 12.38
C PRO A 825 -58.18 -4.75 13.06
N SER A 826 -58.43 -3.58 12.47
CA SER A 826 -59.52 -2.72 12.91
C SER A 826 -60.80 -3.57 12.92
N PRO A 827 -61.53 -3.69 14.04
CA PRO A 827 -62.73 -4.51 14.07
C PRO A 827 -63.68 -4.03 12.98
N SER A 828 -64.00 -4.91 12.03
CA SER A 828 -64.94 -4.57 10.96
C SER A 828 -66.26 -4.18 11.60
N VAL A 829 -66.69 -2.93 11.36
CA VAL A 829 -67.95 -2.39 11.87
C VAL A 829 -69.12 -3.32 11.52
N TYR A 830 -69.06 -3.99 10.36
CA TYR A 830 -70.03 -5.00 9.93
C TYR A 830 -70.02 -6.26 10.79
N LEU A 831 -68.85 -6.72 11.24
CA LEU A 831 -68.70 -7.90 12.09
C LEU A 831 -69.24 -7.62 13.51
N VAL A 832 -68.95 -6.44 14.06
CA VAL A 832 -69.49 -5.99 15.35
C VAL A 832 -71.01 -5.82 15.28
N ALA A 833 -71.52 -5.18 14.22
CA ALA A 833 -72.96 -5.01 14.01
C ALA A 833 -73.68 -6.36 13.80
N SER A 834 -73.09 -7.28 13.03
CA SER A 834 -73.66 -8.62 12.82
C SER A 834 -73.69 -9.44 14.11
N LEU A 835 -72.66 -9.36 14.95
CA LEU A 835 -72.62 -10.07 16.23
C LEU A 835 -73.67 -9.52 17.21
N LEU A 836 -73.80 -8.19 17.28
CA LEU A 836 -74.85 -7.53 18.07
C LEU A 836 -76.25 -7.92 17.58
N PHE A 837 -76.48 -7.93 16.26
CA PHE A 837 -77.74 -8.36 15.68
C PHE A 837 -78.07 -9.81 16.06
N LEU A 838 -77.10 -10.72 15.96
CA LEU A 838 -77.25 -12.14 16.31
C LEU A 838 -77.58 -12.32 17.81
N LEU A 839 -76.90 -11.59 18.69
CA LEU A 839 -77.18 -11.58 20.13
C LEU A 839 -78.59 -11.06 20.44
N THR A 840 -79.02 -10.01 19.74
CA THR A 840 -80.37 -9.44 19.90
C THR A 840 -81.43 -10.46 19.45
N LEU A 841 -81.20 -11.13 18.33
CA LEU A 841 -82.10 -12.15 17.77
C LEU A 841 -82.18 -13.39 18.69
N LEU A 842 -81.05 -13.79 19.28
CA LEU A 842 -80.98 -14.88 20.24
C LEU A 842 -81.69 -14.54 21.55
N PHE A 843 -81.54 -13.30 22.03
CA PHE A 843 -82.30 -12.79 23.19
C PHE A 843 -83.80 -12.81 22.92
N PHE A 844 -84.26 -12.30 21.78
CA PHE A 844 -85.68 -12.31 21.41
C PHE A 844 -86.24 -13.74 21.26
N SER A 845 -85.49 -14.66 20.67
CA SER A 845 -85.94 -16.05 20.51
C SER A 845 -86.01 -16.79 21.85
N VAL A 846 -85.08 -16.54 22.78
CA VAL A 846 -85.18 -17.05 24.17
C VAL A 846 -86.40 -16.46 24.88
N LEU A 847 -86.71 -15.17 24.69
CA LEU A 847 -87.85 -14.50 25.30
C LEU A 847 -89.20 -15.01 24.76
N VAL A 848 -89.27 -15.27 23.46
CA VAL A 848 -90.45 -15.89 22.81
C VAL A 848 -90.62 -17.34 23.30
N LEU A 849 -89.54 -18.13 23.35
CA LEU A 849 -89.59 -19.51 23.85
C LEU A 849 -89.96 -19.57 25.34
N SER A 850 -89.46 -18.64 26.16
CA SER A 850 -89.82 -18.55 27.58
C SER A 850 -91.28 -18.15 27.77
N TYR A 851 -91.81 -17.25 26.93
CA TYR A 851 -93.23 -16.88 26.93
C TYR A 851 -94.13 -18.08 26.55
N PHE A 852 -93.76 -18.86 25.53
CA PHE A 852 -94.51 -20.07 25.17
C PHE A 852 -94.40 -21.16 26.25
N HIS A 853 -93.25 -21.30 26.90
CA HIS A 853 -93.08 -22.21 28.03
C HIS A 853 -93.93 -21.79 29.24
N TYR A 854 -93.94 -20.50 29.56
CA TYR A 854 -94.81 -19.90 30.58
C TYR A 854 -96.29 -20.14 30.26
N MET A 855 -96.74 -19.88 29.03
CA MET A 855 -98.12 -20.14 28.61
C MET A 855 -98.50 -21.61 28.67
N ARG A 856 -97.56 -22.53 28.42
CA ARG A 856 -97.77 -23.98 28.53
C ARG A 856 -97.95 -24.41 30.00
N ILE A 857 -97.20 -23.81 30.93
CA ILE A 857 -97.36 -24.03 32.38
C ILE A 857 -98.65 -23.38 32.88
N TYR A 858 -98.91 -22.13 32.50
CA TYR A 858 -100.11 -21.37 32.87
C TYR A 858 -101.40 -22.07 32.45
N LYS A 859 -101.46 -22.62 31.23
CA LYS A 859 -102.60 -23.46 30.77
C LYS A 859 -102.75 -24.77 31.55
N ARG A 860 -101.69 -25.32 32.14
CA ARG A 860 -101.72 -26.56 32.93
C ARG A 860 -102.30 -26.37 34.33
N TYR A 861 -102.34 -25.12 34.83
CA TYR A 861 -102.85 -24.78 36.16
C TYR A 861 -104.27 -24.14 36.17
N ILE A 862 -104.87 -23.87 35.01
CA ILE A 862 -106.23 -23.30 34.91
C ILE A 862 -107.36 -24.36 34.96
N TYR A 863 -107.06 -25.64 34.72
CA TYR A 863 -108.06 -26.74 34.78
C TYR A 863 -107.79 -27.75 35.91
N ALA A 864 -107.56 -27.26 37.12
CA ALA A 864 -107.70 -28.05 38.34
C ALA A 864 -108.69 -27.34 39.27
N PRO A 865 -109.94 -27.83 39.43
CA PRO A 865 -110.92 -27.18 40.28
C PRO A 865 -110.58 -27.40 41.76
N LEU A 866 -110.46 -26.29 42.49
CA LEU A 866 -110.43 -26.24 43.95
C LEU A 866 -111.86 -26.28 44.50
N HIS A 867 -112.09 -27.21 45.45
CA HIS A 867 -113.20 -27.36 46.40
C HIS A 867 -114.48 -28.07 45.91
N LYS A 868 -115.02 -29.09 46.62
CA LYS A 868 -115.49 -29.19 48.03
C LYS A 868 -116.02 -30.64 48.28
N PRO A 869 -116.61 -31.07 49.43
CA PRO A 869 -116.34 -30.92 50.88
C PRO A 869 -116.37 -32.27 51.68
N GLU A 870 -116.32 -32.19 53.02
CA GLU A 870 -116.35 -33.23 54.07
C GLU A 870 -117.56 -34.21 54.17
N ARG A 871 -117.34 -35.26 54.99
CA ARG A 871 -118.26 -36.20 55.73
C ARG A 871 -118.71 -37.46 54.96
N LYS A 872 -118.75 -38.67 55.54
CA LYS A 872 -118.99 -39.12 56.94
C LYS A 872 -118.55 -40.60 57.11
N GLN A 873 -118.18 -40.99 58.33
CA GLN A 873 -118.12 -42.40 58.78
C GLN A 873 -119.53 -43.04 58.80
N LYS A 874 -119.66 -44.31 58.37
CA LYS A 874 -119.97 -45.48 59.24
C LYS A 874 -120.05 -46.80 58.47
N THR A 875 -119.61 -47.83 59.19
CA THR A 875 -119.70 -49.30 59.07
C THR A 875 -120.90 -49.91 58.33
N ASN A 876 -120.62 -50.96 57.55
CA ASN A 876 -120.94 -52.34 57.91
C ASN A 876 -119.77 -53.26 57.53
#